data_AF-A0A314KRW9-F1
#
_entry.id   AF-A0A314KRW9-F1
#
_cell.length_a   1.000
_cell.length_b   1.000
_cell.length_c   1.000
_cell.angle_alpha   90.00
_cell.angle_beta   90.00
_cell.angle_gamma   90.00
#
_symmetry.space_group_name_H-M   'P 1'
#
loop_
_entity.id
_entity.type
_entity.pdbx_description
1 polymer ?
#
loop_
_entity_poly.entity_id
_entity_poly.type
_entity_poly.pdbx_seq_one_letter_code
_entity_poly.pdbx_strand_id
1 'polypeptide(L)'
;MAIEIPNRYLLTVNEANFVSIKLSKSNYSLWKAQIVCLLESQELLGFVDGTITSTLETDGLDYLQWKKSDRFVKGLILGSLTEQVLRDVLDKATARDVWLELDHICNPKFEEDSDEEDYNRYLPLYRASLDGTWEKAEAFFNRENNASRAPLNSFLQTALHVAVGAKNDNAKHFVEKLVASMEDDPLDMTDCLGSTPLHYAARFGNLHAAKLLVARNKDLPNIGCDGLYPIHDAAEYGYNSMDVYTYLLGVTTVLDSYTGSSGIRLLRRLIHSDMYDFATELVTKHPDLAKNDTDERSSALKELAMKEFAFRSGSRLNCWQRSGSGLNCWQRLFFLCQLEEVTHKRIPNDIENVTNERQMLKPKSCWLSPICERIYFITAIKKLGALLFDVLIKIAPPLKHNKKHYNALKLAECLCEKIESLSHEEVVSIVSRPLLEAARYGSYELVEIIVRKFPSLVHFTDRSGKNIFHIAIEHRCENVFNLVYQMSQHRHQLMISIDSSRNTMLHLAGKLAPLNKLNLVSGPALHMQRELQWFKAVKKLVPPSYWEFGNNEDKIPAEVFTKEHAELKINGEEWMKATANSCTIAAALVATIAFAAAITVPGGNDNESGLPIFSRNSAFSIFAVSNAASLFASSTSMLVFLSVLTSRYAEEDFLYALPRSLILGLFTLFLSITLMTLSFSATVYLVSGQRKSYVLVPVATLACLPIISFVLMQFPLLAALISSTYGRGIFGKKSNRPFY
;
A
#
# COMPACT_ATOMS: atom_id res chain seq x y z
N MET A 1 19.98 -44.73 -9.65
CA MET A 1 18.73 -44.00 -9.39
C MET A 1 18.52 -43.12 -10.60
N ALA A 2 17.61 -43.50 -11.49
CA ALA A 2 17.37 -42.80 -12.74
C ALA A 2 16.77 -41.43 -12.43
N ILE A 3 17.45 -40.35 -12.81
CA ILE A 3 16.91 -39.00 -12.72
C ILE A 3 15.97 -38.84 -13.90
N GLU A 4 14.66 -38.88 -13.66
CA GLU A 4 13.66 -38.47 -14.64
C GLU A 4 13.94 -37.01 -15.01
N ILE A 5 14.32 -36.76 -16.26
CA ILE A 5 14.38 -35.41 -16.82
C ILE A 5 12.93 -34.97 -17.04
N PRO A 6 12.40 -33.97 -16.30
CA PRO A 6 11.01 -33.58 -16.42
C PRO A 6 10.77 -32.99 -17.81
N ASN A 7 9.83 -33.60 -18.53
CA ASN A 7 9.41 -33.19 -19.86
C ASN A 7 8.48 -31.97 -19.74
N ARG A 8 9.02 -30.79 -19.39
CA ARG A 8 8.24 -29.56 -19.23
C ARG A 8 9.13 -28.31 -19.34
N TYR A 9 8.61 -27.31 -20.05
CA TYR A 9 9.08 -25.92 -20.17
C TYR A 9 10.09 -25.58 -21.29
N LEU A 10 9.60 -25.57 -22.53
CA LEU A 10 9.91 -24.47 -23.46
C LEU A 10 8.75 -23.46 -23.35
N LEU A 11 8.72 -22.72 -22.24
CA LEU A 11 7.97 -21.46 -22.19
C LEU A 11 8.78 -20.47 -23.03
N THR A 12 8.17 -19.97 -24.11
CA THR A 12 8.71 -18.89 -24.94
C THR A 12 8.81 -17.61 -24.13
N VAL A 13 9.86 -17.49 -23.32
CA VAL A 13 10.28 -16.23 -22.72
C VAL A 13 11.04 -15.46 -23.80
N ASN A 14 10.57 -14.26 -24.10
CA ASN A 14 11.23 -13.33 -25.01
C ASN A 14 12.55 -12.89 -24.34
N GLU A 15 13.67 -13.46 -24.80
CA GLU A 15 15.01 -13.46 -24.18
C GLU A 15 15.62 -12.07 -23.96
N ALA A 16 15.03 -11.01 -24.51
CA ALA A 16 15.56 -9.65 -24.45
C ALA A 16 15.46 -8.95 -23.06
N ASN A 17 14.80 -9.55 -22.06
CA ASN A 17 14.41 -8.82 -20.83
C ASN A 17 14.95 -9.35 -19.48
N PHE A 18 15.61 -10.52 -19.42
CA PHE A 18 16.05 -11.08 -18.13
C PHE A 18 17.48 -10.72 -17.74
N VAL A 19 18.38 -10.63 -18.72
CA VAL A 19 19.77 -10.23 -18.51
C VAL A 19 19.93 -8.82 -19.06
N SER A 20 19.73 -7.83 -18.20
CA SER A 20 19.74 -6.41 -18.58
C SER A 20 21.15 -5.90 -18.91
N ILE A 21 22.19 -6.65 -18.53
CA ILE A 21 23.58 -6.23 -18.58
C ILE A 21 24.37 -7.24 -19.41
N LYS A 22 24.97 -6.79 -20.52
CA LYS A 22 25.89 -7.65 -21.29
C LYS A 22 27.23 -7.80 -20.55
N LEU A 23 27.80 -9.00 -20.57
CA LEU A 23 29.04 -9.29 -19.88
C LEU A 23 30.21 -8.52 -20.49
N SER A 24 30.91 -7.75 -19.64
CA SER A 24 32.22 -7.17 -19.87
C SER A 24 33.18 -7.64 -18.76
N LYS A 25 34.49 -7.44 -18.95
CA LYS A 25 35.51 -7.87 -17.97
C LYS A 25 35.38 -7.20 -16.58
N SER A 26 34.59 -6.15 -16.43
CA SER A 26 34.43 -5.38 -15.18
C SER A 26 33.12 -5.64 -14.41
N ASN A 27 32.16 -6.37 -15.00
CA ASN A 27 30.82 -6.56 -14.40
C ASN A 27 30.44 -8.03 -14.20
N TYR A 28 31.44 -8.92 -14.16
CA TYR A 28 31.27 -10.38 -14.11
C TYR A 28 30.41 -10.86 -12.94
N SER A 29 30.58 -10.32 -11.74
CA SER A 29 29.81 -10.72 -10.55
C SER A 29 28.31 -10.43 -10.70
N LEU A 30 27.95 -9.27 -11.25
CA LEU A 30 26.58 -8.86 -11.45
C LEU A 30 25.91 -9.63 -12.60
N TRP A 31 26.65 -9.87 -13.68
CA TRP A 31 26.20 -10.72 -14.80
C TRP A 31 26.01 -12.18 -14.36
N LYS A 32 26.96 -12.74 -13.60
CA LYS A 32 26.92 -14.11 -13.08
C LYS A 32 25.69 -14.31 -12.21
N ALA A 33 25.37 -13.37 -11.32
CA ALA A 33 24.15 -13.43 -10.51
C ALA A 33 22.87 -13.46 -11.36
N GLN A 34 22.80 -12.65 -12.44
CA GLN A 34 21.62 -12.64 -13.33
C GLN A 34 21.46 -13.95 -14.11
N ILE A 35 22.54 -14.49 -14.67
CA ILE A 35 22.51 -15.74 -15.43
C ILE A 35 22.24 -16.94 -14.53
N VAL A 36 22.86 -17.01 -13.34
CA VAL A 36 22.60 -18.08 -12.37
C VAL A 36 21.14 -18.10 -11.96
N CYS A 37 20.56 -16.94 -11.59
CA CYS A 37 19.13 -16.87 -11.27
C CYS A 37 18.23 -17.28 -12.45
N LEU A 38 18.60 -16.94 -13.69
CA LEU A 38 17.84 -17.36 -14.88
C LEU A 38 17.92 -18.89 -15.07
N LEU A 39 19.11 -19.48 -14.98
CA LEU A 39 19.32 -20.92 -15.13
C LEU A 39 18.67 -21.71 -14.00
N GLU A 40 18.71 -21.22 -12.76
CA GLU A 40 17.99 -21.79 -11.62
C GLU A 40 16.47 -21.76 -11.83
N SER A 41 15.94 -20.66 -12.36
CA SER A 41 14.49 -20.55 -12.64
C SER A 41 13.98 -21.55 -13.68
N GLN A 42 14.88 -22.10 -14.49
CA GLN A 42 14.59 -23.07 -15.54
C GLN A 42 15.12 -24.48 -15.22
N GLU A 43 15.67 -24.70 -14.01
CA GLU A 43 16.33 -25.96 -13.61
C GLU A 43 17.49 -26.37 -14.55
N LEU A 44 18.13 -25.40 -15.23
CA LEU A 44 19.21 -25.60 -16.20
C LEU A 44 20.60 -25.32 -15.63
N LEU A 45 20.72 -24.90 -14.36
CA LEU A 45 22.00 -24.64 -13.70
C LEU A 45 22.94 -25.85 -13.75
N GLY A 46 22.35 -27.05 -13.75
CA GLY A 46 23.07 -28.31 -13.77
C GLY A 46 24.01 -28.53 -14.97
N PHE A 47 23.72 -27.88 -16.10
CA PHE A 47 24.56 -27.92 -17.32
C PHE A 47 25.83 -27.08 -17.22
N VAL A 48 25.89 -26.19 -16.22
CA VAL A 48 26.97 -25.22 -16.02
C VAL A 48 27.80 -25.55 -14.79
N ASP A 49 27.16 -25.92 -13.68
CA ASP A 49 27.84 -26.35 -12.45
C ASP A 49 28.43 -27.76 -12.53
N GLY A 50 28.03 -28.54 -13.55
CA GLY A 50 28.55 -29.86 -13.81
C GLY A 50 27.85 -31.02 -13.10
N THR A 51 26.73 -30.76 -12.42
CA THR A 51 25.89 -31.80 -11.81
C THR A 51 25.17 -32.65 -12.85
N ILE A 52 24.93 -32.12 -14.07
CA ILE A 52 24.40 -32.85 -15.22
C ILE A 52 25.53 -33.15 -16.20
N THR A 53 26.19 -34.28 -16.03
CA THR A 53 27.24 -34.75 -16.95
C THR A 53 26.68 -35.54 -18.12
N SER A 54 27.28 -35.39 -19.30
CA SER A 54 26.98 -36.25 -20.45
C SER A 54 27.23 -37.72 -20.08
N THR A 55 26.18 -38.56 -20.14
CA THR A 55 26.32 -40.00 -20.01
C THR A 55 27.09 -40.52 -21.23
N LEU A 56 28.22 -41.18 -20.99
CA LEU A 56 29.23 -41.63 -21.96
C LEU A 56 28.78 -42.75 -22.93
N GLU A 57 27.50 -42.87 -23.26
CA GLU A 57 27.01 -43.87 -24.22
C GLU A 57 26.35 -43.21 -25.43
N THR A 58 26.98 -43.45 -26.58
CA THR A 58 26.64 -42.95 -27.92
C THR A 58 25.27 -43.46 -28.40
N ASP A 59 24.49 -42.55 -29.00
CA ASP A 59 23.28 -42.76 -29.81
C ASP A 59 21.95 -43.16 -29.12
N GLY A 60 21.72 -42.69 -27.89
CA GLY A 60 20.39 -42.72 -27.24
C GLY A 60 19.56 -41.43 -27.42
N LEU A 61 18.22 -41.55 -27.34
CA LEU A 61 17.28 -40.41 -27.34
C LEU A 61 17.62 -39.37 -26.24
N ASP A 62 18.13 -39.85 -25.11
CA ASP A 62 18.51 -39.05 -23.94
C ASP A 62 19.75 -38.20 -24.19
N TYR A 63 20.74 -38.71 -24.95
CA TYR A 63 21.91 -37.92 -25.35
C TYR A 63 21.52 -36.78 -26.31
N LEU A 64 20.58 -37.03 -27.22
CA LEU A 64 20.07 -35.99 -28.12
C LEU A 64 19.31 -34.90 -27.37
N GLN A 65 18.56 -35.26 -26.33
CA GLN A 65 17.88 -34.30 -25.46
C GLN A 65 18.88 -33.48 -24.63
N TRP A 66 19.85 -34.15 -23.99
CA TRP A 66 20.93 -33.46 -23.27
C TRP A 66 21.67 -32.47 -24.17
N LYS A 67 22.03 -32.90 -25.39
CA LYS A 67 22.74 -32.06 -26.38
C LYS A 67 21.92 -30.86 -26.84
N LYS A 68 20.59 -30.97 -26.91
CA LYS A 68 19.71 -29.82 -27.22
C LYS A 68 19.70 -28.80 -26.09
N SER A 69 19.59 -29.26 -24.85
CA SER A 69 19.59 -28.40 -23.66
C SER A 69 20.94 -27.73 -23.43
N ASP A 70 22.05 -28.45 -23.58
CA ASP A 70 23.41 -27.89 -23.50
C ASP A 70 23.62 -26.79 -24.55
N ARG A 71 23.21 -27.03 -25.81
CA ARG A 71 23.30 -26.01 -26.87
C ARG A 71 22.42 -24.79 -26.61
N PHE A 72 21.26 -24.98 -26.00
CA PHE A 72 20.38 -23.89 -25.64
C PHE A 72 20.99 -23.01 -24.54
N VAL A 73 21.48 -23.62 -23.45
CA VAL A 73 22.17 -22.91 -22.36
C VAL A 73 23.40 -22.16 -22.90
N LYS A 74 24.19 -22.81 -23.77
CA LYS A 74 25.31 -22.18 -24.45
C LYS A 74 24.87 -20.96 -25.28
N GLY A 75 23.79 -21.08 -26.04
CA GLY A 75 23.22 -19.97 -26.81
C GLY A 75 22.80 -18.79 -25.95
N LEU A 76 22.15 -19.06 -24.80
CA LEU A 76 21.77 -18.04 -23.82
C LEU A 76 22.99 -17.30 -23.25
N ILE A 77 24.02 -18.04 -22.84
CA ILE A 77 25.26 -17.47 -22.31
C ILE A 77 25.90 -16.59 -23.39
N LEU A 78 26.12 -17.10 -24.60
CA LEU A 78 26.76 -16.36 -25.69
C LEU A 78 25.96 -15.10 -26.09
N GLY A 79 24.62 -15.17 -26.10
CA GLY A 79 23.74 -14.04 -26.41
C GLY A 79 23.82 -12.90 -25.39
N SER A 80 24.28 -13.20 -24.18
CA SER A 80 24.45 -12.23 -23.09
C SER A 80 25.86 -11.61 -23.04
N LEU A 81 26.78 -11.98 -23.94
CA LEU A 81 28.15 -11.48 -23.96
C LEU A 81 28.29 -10.21 -24.82
N THR A 82 29.30 -9.39 -24.52
CA THR A 82 29.77 -8.34 -25.43
C THR A 82 30.65 -8.93 -26.53
N GLU A 83 30.79 -8.23 -27.66
CA GLU A 83 31.55 -8.70 -28.82
C GLU A 83 33.03 -8.98 -28.50
N GLN A 84 33.60 -8.31 -27.50
CA GLN A 84 34.99 -8.50 -27.07
C GLN A 84 35.17 -9.85 -26.36
N VAL A 85 34.32 -10.17 -25.39
CA VAL A 85 34.41 -11.41 -24.60
C VAL A 85 33.90 -12.61 -25.39
N LEU A 86 32.95 -12.40 -26.30
CA LEU A 86 32.41 -13.46 -27.16
C LEU A 86 33.48 -14.13 -28.04
N ARG A 87 34.45 -13.35 -28.55
CA ARG A 87 35.55 -13.87 -29.38
C ARG A 87 36.44 -14.87 -28.65
N ASP A 88 36.55 -14.74 -27.33
CA ASP A 88 37.45 -15.53 -26.51
C ASP A 88 36.86 -16.92 -26.14
N VAL A 89 35.56 -17.15 -26.32
CA VAL A 89 34.86 -18.38 -25.87
C VAL A 89 34.06 -19.11 -26.96
N LEU A 90 34.12 -18.61 -28.20
CA LEU A 90 33.35 -19.13 -29.35
C LEU A 90 33.74 -20.56 -29.77
N ASP A 91 34.97 -20.97 -29.49
CA ASP A 91 35.57 -22.26 -29.89
C ASP A 91 35.26 -23.41 -28.92
N LYS A 92 34.74 -23.11 -27.72
CA LYS A 92 34.45 -24.09 -26.67
C LYS A 92 33.29 -25.01 -27.07
N ALA A 93 33.32 -26.29 -26.66
CA ALA A 93 32.37 -27.28 -27.16
C ALA A 93 30.99 -27.20 -26.47
N THR A 94 30.97 -27.20 -25.14
CA THR A 94 29.75 -27.26 -24.30
C THR A 94 29.43 -25.92 -23.63
N ALA A 95 28.22 -25.80 -23.04
CA ALA A 95 27.87 -24.64 -22.21
C ALA A 95 28.79 -24.51 -20.98
N ARG A 96 29.16 -25.65 -20.39
CA ARG A 96 30.10 -25.72 -19.26
C ARG A 96 31.48 -25.19 -19.63
N ASP A 97 32.01 -25.60 -20.78
CA ASP A 97 33.34 -25.15 -21.23
C ASP A 97 33.35 -23.64 -21.47
N VAL A 98 32.27 -23.09 -22.05
CA VAL A 98 32.10 -21.64 -22.19
C VAL A 98 32.06 -20.97 -20.82
N TRP A 99 31.32 -21.53 -19.86
CA TRP A 99 31.21 -20.96 -18.52
C TRP A 99 32.54 -20.93 -17.76
N LEU A 100 33.29 -22.05 -17.79
CA LEU A 100 34.60 -22.15 -17.16
C LEU A 100 35.60 -21.18 -17.78
N GLU A 101 35.59 -21.05 -19.11
CA GLU A 101 36.47 -20.10 -19.79
C GLU A 101 36.09 -18.64 -19.48
N LEU A 102 34.79 -18.33 -19.38
CA LEU A 102 34.33 -17.00 -18.98
C LEU A 102 34.72 -16.66 -17.54
N ASP A 103 34.60 -17.64 -16.62
CA ASP A 103 35.08 -17.50 -15.24
C ASP A 103 36.60 -17.26 -15.26
N HIS A 104 37.37 -18.02 -16.02
CA HIS A 104 38.83 -17.82 -16.16
C HIS A 104 39.22 -16.45 -16.74
N ILE A 105 38.58 -15.99 -17.83
CA ILE A 105 38.90 -14.72 -18.51
C ILE A 105 38.47 -13.50 -17.68
N CYS A 106 37.28 -13.57 -17.07
CA CYS A 106 36.67 -12.43 -16.37
C CYS A 106 36.98 -12.42 -14.87
N ASN A 107 37.55 -13.49 -14.34
CA ASN A 107 38.05 -13.60 -12.97
C ASN A 107 39.54 -14.00 -12.95
N PRO A 108 40.47 -13.20 -13.50
CA PRO A 108 41.88 -13.56 -13.59
C PRO A 108 42.63 -13.34 -12.27
N LYS A 109 42.06 -13.83 -11.15
CA LYS A 109 42.71 -14.05 -9.84
C LYS A 109 41.90 -15.03 -9.02
N PHE A 110 41.84 -16.29 -9.44
CA PHE A 110 41.66 -17.43 -8.56
C PHE A 110 42.30 -18.62 -9.29
N GLU A 111 43.64 -18.63 -9.34
CA GLU A 111 44.33 -19.92 -9.27
C GLU A 111 43.83 -20.56 -7.97
N GLU A 112 43.21 -21.73 -8.12
CA GLU A 112 42.83 -22.61 -7.03
C GLU A 112 44.10 -23.10 -6.30
N ASP A 113 44.69 -22.23 -5.49
CA ASP A 113 45.25 -22.64 -4.22
C ASP A 113 44.10 -22.55 -3.21
N SER A 114 43.58 -23.71 -2.87
CA SER A 114 42.66 -23.91 -1.76
C SER A 114 43.37 -23.58 -0.44
N ASP A 115 43.45 -22.30 -0.11
CA ASP A 115 43.35 -21.85 1.27
C ASP A 115 41.94 -21.28 1.42
N GLU A 116 40.97 -22.12 1.82
CA GLU A 116 39.90 -21.58 2.67
C GLU A 116 40.63 -20.87 3.82
N GLU A 117 40.67 -19.53 3.83
CA GLU A 117 41.09 -18.82 5.02
C GLU A 117 40.15 -19.27 6.13
N ASP A 118 40.64 -20.16 6.98
CA ASP A 118 39.87 -20.81 8.02
C ASP A 118 39.51 -19.78 9.10
N TYR A 119 38.45 -19.00 8.85
CA TYR A 119 37.91 -18.01 9.79
C TYR A 119 37.43 -18.69 11.08
N ASN A 120 37.38 -20.02 11.17
CA ASN A 120 37.15 -20.73 12.44
C ASN A 120 38.20 -20.35 13.49
N ARG A 121 39.43 -20.00 13.08
CA ARG A 121 40.47 -19.49 13.98
C ARG A 121 40.03 -18.23 14.73
N TYR A 122 39.39 -17.29 14.03
CA TYR A 122 38.94 -16.01 14.58
C TYR A 122 37.48 -16.01 15.05
N LEU A 123 36.75 -17.12 14.86
CA LEU A 123 35.37 -17.30 15.33
C LEU A 123 35.19 -17.05 16.84
N PRO A 124 36.10 -17.47 17.74
CA PRO A 124 36.01 -17.12 19.17
C PRO A 124 36.09 -15.62 19.42
N LEU A 125 36.96 -14.91 18.67
CA LEU A 125 37.11 -13.46 18.76
C LEU A 125 35.90 -12.73 18.18
N TYR A 126 35.33 -13.22 17.08
CA TYR A 126 34.08 -12.72 16.52
C TYR A 126 32.92 -12.83 17.52
N ARG A 127 32.72 -13.99 18.14
CA ARG A 127 31.69 -14.19 19.17
C ARG A 127 31.93 -13.30 20.38
N ALA A 128 33.18 -13.21 20.83
CA ALA A 128 33.54 -12.34 21.96
C ALA A 128 33.25 -10.86 21.67
N SER A 129 33.51 -10.40 20.44
CA SER A 129 33.24 -9.04 19.97
C SER A 129 31.75 -8.76 19.84
N LEU A 130 30.96 -9.75 19.38
CA LEU A 130 29.51 -9.65 19.27
C LEU A 130 28.83 -9.64 20.65
N ASP A 131 29.29 -10.49 21.58
CA ASP A 131 28.74 -10.62 22.94
C ASP A 131 29.23 -9.51 23.89
N GLY A 132 30.30 -8.79 23.52
CA GLY A 132 30.93 -7.75 24.33
C GLY A 132 31.78 -8.30 25.50
N THR A 133 32.33 -9.52 25.38
CA THR A 133 33.12 -10.17 26.44
C THR A 133 34.60 -9.85 26.32
N TRP A 134 35.07 -8.81 27.03
CA TRP A 134 36.46 -8.34 26.92
C TRP A 134 37.47 -9.40 27.34
N GLU A 135 37.21 -10.14 28.42
CA GLU A 135 38.17 -11.09 29.00
C GLU A 135 38.54 -12.20 28.01
N LYS A 136 37.55 -12.64 27.20
CA LYS A 136 37.77 -13.66 26.16
C LYS A 136 38.54 -13.09 24.97
N ALA A 137 38.27 -11.85 24.59
CA ALA A 137 38.98 -11.19 23.50
C ALA A 137 40.42 -10.82 23.90
N GLU A 138 40.63 -10.31 25.11
CA GLU A 138 41.96 -9.99 25.67
C GLU A 138 42.84 -11.23 25.78
N ALA A 139 42.28 -12.36 26.23
CA ALA A 139 42.99 -13.64 26.21
C ALA A 139 43.38 -14.09 24.79
N PHE A 140 42.63 -13.68 23.77
CA PHE A 140 42.93 -13.95 22.36
C PHE A 140 44.00 -12.97 21.83
N PHE A 141 43.88 -11.68 22.09
CA PHE A 141 44.86 -10.65 21.70
C PHE A 141 46.24 -10.88 22.32
N ASN A 142 46.29 -11.32 23.58
CA ASN A 142 47.55 -11.67 24.25
C ASN A 142 48.24 -12.89 23.63
N ARG A 143 47.51 -13.74 22.92
CA ARG A 143 48.07 -14.90 22.19
C ARG A 143 48.47 -14.53 20.77
N GLU A 144 47.75 -13.61 20.14
CA GLU A 144 47.93 -13.22 18.73
C GLU A 144 48.05 -11.71 18.58
N ASN A 145 49.28 -11.23 18.42
CA ASN A 145 49.62 -9.80 18.43
C ASN A 145 48.93 -8.96 17.34
N ASN A 146 48.46 -9.58 16.24
CA ASN A 146 47.81 -8.88 15.11
C ASN A 146 46.29 -9.12 15.05
N ALA A 147 45.70 -9.82 16.03
CA ALA A 147 44.29 -10.23 15.98
C ALA A 147 43.30 -9.05 16.07
N SER A 148 43.73 -7.87 16.56
CA SER A 148 42.91 -6.64 16.55
C SER A 148 42.62 -6.14 15.11
N ARG A 149 43.51 -6.44 14.16
CA ARG A 149 43.47 -5.98 12.76
C ARG A 149 43.01 -7.06 11.78
N ALA A 150 42.93 -8.31 12.25
CA ALA A 150 42.63 -9.45 11.40
C ALA A 150 41.17 -9.40 10.90
N PRO A 151 40.91 -9.79 9.64
CA PRO A 151 39.56 -10.01 9.16
C PRO A 151 38.96 -11.23 9.90
N LEU A 152 37.80 -11.03 10.51
CA LEU A 152 37.11 -12.06 11.29
C LEU A 152 36.17 -12.91 10.45
N ASN A 153 35.85 -12.48 9.23
CA ASN A 153 34.92 -13.14 8.33
C ASN A 153 35.14 -12.72 6.87
N SER A 154 34.36 -13.31 5.97
CA SER A 154 34.36 -13.05 4.53
C SER A 154 34.03 -11.61 4.12
N PHE A 155 33.48 -10.79 5.03
CA PHE A 155 33.27 -9.36 4.80
C PHE A 155 34.50 -8.53 5.15
N LEU A 156 35.61 -9.15 5.54
CA LEU A 156 36.83 -8.48 6.03
C LEU A 156 36.57 -7.59 7.26
N GLN A 157 35.55 -7.90 8.05
CA GLN A 157 35.22 -7.14 9.24
C GLN A 157 36.25 -7.40 10.35
N THR A 158 36.75 -6.34 10.97
CA THR A 158 37.58 -6.46 12.18
C THR A 158 36.74 -6.60 13.45
N ALA A 159 37.37 -6.94 14.58
CA ALA A 159 36.72 -6.98 15.89
C ALA A 159 36.00 -5.66 16.23
N LEU A 160 36.58 -4.54 15.80
CA LEU A 160 36.00 -3.21 16.02
C LEU A 160 34.72 -2.99 15.21
N HIS A 161 34.65 -3.44 13.95
CA HIS A 161 33.42 -3.36 13.14
C HIS A 161 32.25 -4.12 13.79
N VAL A 162 32.53 -5.35 14.24
CA VAL A 162 31.54 -6.23 14.86
C VAL A 162 31.07 -5.67 16.20
N ALA A 163 32.00 -5.24 17.07
CA ALA A 163 31.68 -4.72 18.39
C ALA A 163 30.90 -3.39 18.32
N VAL A 164 31.21 -2.51 17.37
CA VAL A 164 30.49 -1.24 17.20
C VAL A 164 29.05 -1.45 16.73
N GLY A 165 28.82 -2.48 15.91
CA GLY A 165 27.48 -2.86 15.44
C GLY A 165 26.64 -3.65 16.44
N ALA A 166 27.24 -4.15 17.53
CA ALA A 166 26.53 -4.91 18.56
C ALA A 166 25.64 -3.98 19.41
N LYS A 167 24.37 -4.39 19.62
CA LYS A 167 23.36 -3.63 20.38
C LYS A 167 23.26 -4.05 21.86
N ASN A 168 24.36 -4.49 22.48
CA ASN A 168 24.37 -4.87 23.89
C ASN A 168 25.20 -3.89 24.73
N ASP A 169 24.84 -3.73 26.00
CA ASP A 169 25.49 -2.78 26.91
C ASP A 169 26.96 -3.15 27.18
N ASN A 170 27.27 -4.45 27.10
CA ASN A 170 28.63 -4.97 27.28
C ASN A 170 29.57 -4.56 26.13
N ALA A 171 29.06 -4.44 24.90
CA ALA A 171 29.84 -3.99 23.76
C ALA A 171 30.33 -2.55 23.92
N LYS A 172 29.64 -1.71 24.72
CA LYS A 172 30.09 -0.34 24.99
C LYS A 172 31.46 -0.34 25.67
N HIS A 173 31.59 -1.10 26.76
CA HIS A 173 32.84 -1.24 27.51
C HIS A 173 33.90 -2.00 26.70
N PHE A 174 33.47 -2.98 25.89
CA PHE A 174 34.35 -3.67 24.95
C PHE A 174 34.99 -2.71 23.94
N VAL A 175 34.19 -1.84 23.31
CA VAL A 175 34.69 -0.84 22.33
C VAL A 175 35.62 0.17 23.00
N GLU A 176 35.31 0.64 24.21
CA GLU A 176 36.19 1.54 24.97
C GLU A 176 37.56 0.93 25.21
N LYS A 177 37.60 -0.31 25.70
CA LYS A 177 38.84 -1.04 25.96
C LYS A 177 39.60 -1.39 24.69
N LEU A 178 38.88 -1.84 23.64
CA LEU A 178 39.50 -2.19 22.36
C LEU A 178 40.19 -0.97 21.73
N VAL A 179 39.49 0.17 21.65
CA VAL A 179 40.08 1.39 21.09
C VAL A 179 41.21 1.93 21.97
N ALA A 180 41.12 1.79 23.30
CA ALA A 180 42.23 2.16 24.19
C ALA A 180 43.47 1.26 24.00
N SER A 181 43.29 -0.03 23.69
CA SER A 181 44.39 -0.97 23.43
C SER A 181 45.04 -0.80 22.05
N MET A 182 44.40 -0.07 21.14
CA MET A 182 44.81 0.14 19.75
C MET A 182 45.64 1.42 19.59
N GLU A 183 46.67 1.65 20.43
CA GLU A 183 47.46 2.90 20.46
C GLU A 183 48.15 3.23 19.13
N ASP A 184 48.68 2.22 18.42
CA ASP A 184 49.40 2.37 17.13
C ASP A 184 48.60 1.86 15.91
N ASP A 185 47.37 1.39 16.11
CA ASP A 185 46.58 0.73 15.07
C ASP A 185 45.70 1.72 14.26
N PRO A 186 45.60 1.56 12.94
CA PRO A 186 44.73 2.35 12.08
C PRO A 186 43.26 2.06 12.41
N LEU A 187 42.52 3.08 12.87
CA LEU A 187 41.08 3.00 13.11
C LEU A 187 40.25 3.14 11.82
N ASP A 188 40.91 3.45 10.70
CA ASP A 188 40.36 3.63 9.36
C ASP A 188 40.37 2.35 8.51
N MET A 189 40.68 1.20 9.12
CA MET A 189 40.55 -0.10 8.45
C MET A 189 39.12 -0.28 7.92
N THR A 190 39.01 -0.71 6.66
CA THR A 190 37.73 -0.87 5.98
C THR A 190 37.37 -2.33 5.80
N ASP A 191 36.08 -2.62 5.79
CA ASP A 191 35.54 -3.91 5.34
C ASP A 191 35.63 -4.07 3.81
N CYS A 192 35.14 -5.18 3.27
CA CYS A 192 35.18 -5.47 1.82
C CYS A 192 34.35 -4.48 0.98
N LEU A 193 33.49 -3.68 1.60
CA LEU A 193 32.69 -2.62 0.99
C LEU A 193 33.29 -1.24 1.27
N GLY A 194 34.55 -1.15 1.71
CA GLY A 194 35.22 0.12 2.03
C GLY A 194 34.65 0.85 3.25
N SER A 195 33.76 0.22 4.03
CA SER A 195 33.11 0.85 5.19
C SER A 195 34.02 0.78 6.42
N THR A 196 34.20 1.91 7.10
CA THR A 196 34.94 2.00 8.36
C THR A 196 34.07 1.66 9.58
N PRO A 197 34.63 1.45 10.78
CA PRO A 197 33.83 1.22 11.99
C PRO A 197 32.87 2.39 12.31
N LEU A 198 33.20 3.61 11.87
CA LEU A 198 32.30 4.76 12.03
C LEU A 198 31.04 4.66 11.15
N HIS A 199 31.12 4.03 9.97
CA HIS A 199 29.93 3.72 9.16
C HIS A 199 29.00 2.75 9.90
N TYR A 200 29.56 1.77 10.62
CA TYR A 200 28.78 0.86 11.46
C TYR A 200 28.13 1.62 12.63
N ALA A 201 28.87 2.51 13.31
CA ALA A 201 28.30 3.34 14.37
C ALA A 201 27.11 4.19 13.87
N ALA A 202 27.26 4.76 12.67
CA ALA A 202 26.21 5.52 11.99
C ALA A 202 25.00 4.66 11.60
N ARG A 203 25.23 3.45 11.08
CA ARG A 203 24.19 2.49 10.69
C ARG A 203 23.35 2.01 11.87
N PHE A 204 24.01 1.71 12.98
CA PHE A 204 23.36 1.11 14.15
C PHE A 204 22.92 2.13 15.21
N GLY A 205 23.21 3.41 15.02
CA GLY A 205 22.81 4.49 15.94
C GLY A 205 23.66 4.55 17.21
N ASN A 206 24.90 4.03 17.17
CA ASN A 206 25.78 3.96 18.33
C ASN A 206 26.54 5.29 18.53
N LEU A 207 25.86 6.27 19.14
CA LEU A 207 26.43 7.60 19.42
C LEU A 207 27.70 7.55 20.28
N HIS A 208 27.75 6.62 21.23
CA HIS A 208 28.90 6.48 22.13
C HIS A 208 30.15 6.06 21.36
N ALA A 209 30.04 4.98 20.56
CA ALA A 209 31.12 4.53 19.72
C ALA A 209 31.52 5.61 18.69
N ALA A 210 30.55 6.31 18.09
CA ALA A 210 30.84 7.39 17.16
C ALA A 210 31.68 8.51 17.79
N LYS A 211 31.32 8.98 19.00
CA LYS A 211 32.09 10.02 19.72
C LYS A 211 33.49 9.55 20.07
N LEU A 212 33.62 8.29 20.50
CA LEU A 212 34.90 7.71 20.90
C LEU A 212 35.85 7.58 19.70
N LEU A 213 35.35 7.05 18.58
CA LEU A 213 36.14 6.89 17.35
C LEU A 213 36.61 8.24 16.80
N VAL A 214 35.71 9.24 16.73
CA VAL A 214 36.05 10.59 16.22
C VAL A 214 36.99 11.34 17.16
N ALA A 215 36.87 11.15 18.48
CA ALA A 215 37.81 11.74 19.44
C ALA A 215 39.23 11.22 19.23
N ARG A 216 39.37 9.94 18.84
CA ARG A 216 40.68 9.32 18.62
C ARG A 216 41.24 9.65 17.23
N ASN A 217 40.43 9.58 16.17
CA ASN A 217 40.82 9.95 14.82
C ASN A 217 39.79 10.91 14.19
N LYS A 218 40.17 12.18 14.11
CA LYS A 218 39.32 13.27 13.62
C LYS A 218 39.02 13.20 12.12
N ASP A 219 39.80 12.42 11.37
CA ASP A 219 39.62 12.27 9.93
C ASP A 219 38.63 11.14 9.57
N LEU A 220 38.27 10.26 10.52
CA LEU A 220 37.30 9.17 10.26
C LEU A 220 35.95 9.61 9.67
N PRO A 221 35.32 10.73 10.10
CA PRO A 221 34.08 11.22 9.49
C PRO A 221 34.21 11.59 8.01
N ASN A 222 35.45 11.80 7.55
CA ASN A 222 35.80 12.28 6.22
C ASN A 222 36.29 11.16 5.29
N ILE A 223 36.35 9.92 5.78
CA ILE A 223 36.69 8.75 4.97
C ILE A 223 35.39 8.21 4.38
N GLY A 224 35.27 8.28 3.06
CA GLY A 224 34.12 7.76 2.34
C GLY A 224 34.47 6.55 1.47
N CYS A 225 33.51 5.65 1.28
CA CYS A 225 33.57 4.60 0.26
C CYS A 225 32.69 4.99 -0.92
N ASP A 226 33.25 5.08 -2.14
CA ASP A 226 32.51 5.48 -3.34
C ASP A 226 31.69 6.79 -3.18
N GLY A 227 32.23 7.73 -2.41
CA GLY A 227 31.55 9.01 -2.09
C GLY A 227 30.42 8.90 -1.07
N LEU A 228 30.26 7.75 -0.40
CA LEU A 228 29.41 7.58 0.79
C LEU A 228 30.24 7.74 2.06
N TYR A 229 29.83 8.69 2.90
CA TYR A 229 30.47 8.99 4.18
C TYR A 229 29.62 8.47 5.34
N PRO A 230 30.14 8.34 6.57
CA PRO A 230 29.36 7.88 7.72
C PRO A 230 28.07 8.68 7.96
N ILE A 231 28.06 9.98 7.66
CA ILE A 231 26.87 10.82 7.76
C ILE A 231 25.74 10.38 6.81
N HIS A 232 26.08 9.81 5.65
CA HIS A 232 25.11 9.26 4.71
C HIS A 232 24.46 8.00 5.28
N ASP A 233 25.22 7.14 5.94
CA ASP A 233 24.67 5.96 6.60
C ASP A 233 23.77 6.38 7.77
N ALA A 234 24.17 7.36 8.58
CA ALA A 234 23.30 7.89 9.63
C ALA A 234 21.99 8.47 9.04
N ALA A 235 22.05 9.13 7.88
CA ALA A 235 20.88 9.68 7.20
C ALA A 235 19.91 8.61 6.68
N GLU A 236 20.42 7.48 6.18
CA GLU A 236 19.61 6.39 5.63
C GLU A 236 18.83 5.64 6.71
N TYR A 237 19.46 5.39 7.86
CA TYR A 237 18.86 4.66 8.98
C TYR A 237 17.96 5.55 9.87
N GLY A 238 17.91 6.86 9.59
CA GLY A 238 16.84 7.74 10.04
C GLY A 238 16.76 7.93 11.55
N TYR A 239 15.56 7.78 12.11
CA TYR A 239 15.28 8.01 13.53
C TYR A 239 16.15 7.19 14.48
N ASN A 240 16.58 6.00 14.09
CA ASN A 240 17.46 5.16 14.92
C ASN A 240 18.87 5.74 15.06
N SER A 241 19.29 6.58 14.12
CA SER A 241 20.63 7.18 14.04
C SER A 241 20.60 8.70 14.06
N MET A 242 19.47 9.31 14.46
CA MET A 242 19.29 10.76 14.46
C MET A 242 20.34 11.48 15.35
N ASP A 243 20.65 10.91 16.51
CA ASP A 243 21.66 11.48 17.40
C ASP A 243 23.07 11.37 16.82
N VAL A 244 23.37 10.28 16.12
CA VAL A 244 24.65 10.11 15.41
C VAL A 244 24.74 11.06 14.23
N TYR A 245 23.65 11.22 13.48
CA TYR A 245 23.57 12.17 12.37
C TYR A 245 23.83 13.60 12.82
N THR A 246 23.18 14.06 13.90
CA THR A 246 23.40 15.41 14.44
C THR A 246 24.81 15.61 14.95
N TYR A 247 25.43 14.59 15.55
CA TYR A 247 26.82 14.63 15.94
C TYR A 247 27.75 14.73 14.71
N LEU A 248 27.56 13.86 13.70
CA LEU A 248 28.36 13.84 12.47
C LEU A 248 28.24 15.15 11.68
N LEU A 249 27.05 15.75 11.63
CA LEU A 249 26.83 17.06 11.01
C LEU A 249 27.72 18.17 11.61
N GLY A 250 28.10 18.05 12.89
CA GLY A 250 28.99 18.99 13.57
C GLY A 250 30.48 18.68 13.44
N VAL A 251 30.87 17.45 13.05
CA VAL A 251 32.27 17.02 13.01
C VAL A 251 32.80 16.69 11.61
N THR A 252 31.94 16.40 10.64
CA THR A 252 32.34 16.15 9.25
C THR A 252 32.72 17.47 8.58
N THR A 253 33.97 17.60 8.18
CA THR A 253 34.54 18.83 7.61
C THR A 253 34.70 18.78 6.09
N VAL A 254 34.59 17.61 5.47
CA VAL A 254 34.70 17.46 4.01
C VAL A 254 33.47 18.03 3.30
N LEU A 255 33.69 19.06 2.48
CA LEU A 255 32.64 19.74 1.72
C LEU A 255 31.96 18.81 0.70
N ASP A 256 32.72 17.90 0.08
CA ASP A 256 32.20 16.93 -0.89
C ASP A 256 31.11 16.02 -0.31
N SER A 257 31.08 15.82 1.01
CA SER A 257 30.01 15.05 1.66
C SER A 257 28.64 15.75 1.61
N TYR A 258 28.61 17.05 1.32
CA TYR A 258 27.41 17.89 1.28
C TYR A 258 27.12 18.49 -0.10
N THR A 259 28.02 18.35 -1.07
CA THR A 259 27.90 18.96 -2.42
C THR A 259 28.00 17.92 -3.54
N GLY A 260 27.61 18.30 -4.76
CA GLY A 260 27.67 17.41 -5.92
C GLY A 260 26.79 16.16 -5.79
N SER A 261 27.22 15.05 -6.38
CA SER A 261 26.47 13.78 -6.38
C SER A 261 26.33 13.16 -4.98
N SER A 262 27.34 13.31 -4.11
CA SER A 262 27.28 12.89 -2.71
C SER A 262 26.26 13.71 -1.91
N GLY A 263 26.26 15.04 -2.03
CA GLY A 263 25.23 15.89 -1.41
C GLY A 263 23.80 15.56 -1.85
N ILE A 264 23.59 15.28 -3.15
CA ILE A 264 22.29 14.84 -3.68
C ILE A 264 21.88 13.49 -3.07
N ARG A 265 22.84 12.57 -2.94
CA ARG A 265 22.63 11.25 -2.31
C ARG A 265 22.27 11.39 -0.83
N LEU A 266 22.93 12.29 -0.09
CA LEU A 266 22.59 12.62 1.29
C LEU A 266 21.17 13.14 1.41
N LEU A 267 20.80 14.12 0.57
CA LEU A 267 19.45 14.69 0.55
C LEU A 267 18.39 13.62 0.27
N ARG A 268 18.64 12.72 -0.68
CA ARG A 268 17.74 11.59 -0.98
C ARG A 268 17.56 10.68 0.23
N ARG A 269 18.66 10.30 0.90
CA ARG A 269 18.62 9.44 2.10
C ARG A 269 17.82 10.08 3.23
N LEU A 270 17.96 11.39 3.44
CA LEU A 270 17.14 12.14 4.41
C LEU A 270 15.65 12.15 4.05
N ILE A 271 15.32 12.31 2.77
CA ILE A 271 13.94 12.23 2.29
C ILE A 271 13.39 10.82 2.50
N HIS A 272 14.16 9.77 2.18
CA HIS A 272 13.81 8.36 2.37
C HIS A 272 13.59 7.98 3.83
N SER A 273 14.34 8.57 4.76
CA SER A 273 14.18 8.34 6.19
C SER A 273 13.19 9.27 6.91
N ASP A 274 12.45 10.10 6.16
CA ASP A 274 11.46 11.07 6.66
C ASP A 274 12.07 12.20 7.54
N MET A 275 13.36 12.46 7.42
CA MET A 275 14.10 13.48 8.15
C MET A 275 14.08 14.84 7.42
N TYR A 276 12.86 15.35 7.17
CA TYR A 276 12.64 16.54 6.34
C TYR A 276 13.21 17.85 6.92
N ASP A 277 13.35 17.95 8.25
CA ASP A 277 13.94 19.13 8.89
C ASP A 277 15.42 19.29 8.50
N PHE A 278 16.20 18.21 8.61
CA PHE A 278 17.60 18.18 8.20
C PHE A 278 17.75 18.33 6.69
N ALA A 279 16.86 17.72 5.91
CA ALA A 279 16.83 17.92 4.45
C ALA A 279 16.62 19.40 4.09
N THR A 280 15.73 20.09 4.81
CA THR A 280 15.48 21.52 4.60
C THR A 280 16.71 22.34 4.96
N GLU A 281 17.35 22.06 6.10
CA GLU A 281 18.60 22.72 6.51
C GLU A 281 19.70 22.54 5.46
N LEU A 282 19.88 21.31 4.95
CA LEU A 282 20.88 21.00 3.93
C LEU A 282 20.66 21.79 2.64
N VAL A 283 19.42 21.84 2.13
CA VAL A 283 19.07 22.62 0.92
C VAL A 283 19.21 24.13 1.15
N THR A 284 18.95 24.63 2.36
CA THR A 284 19.17 26.05 2.66
C THR A 284 20.65 26.43 2.64
N LYS A 285 21.53 25.54 3.08
CA LYS A 285 22.99 25.74 3.07
C LYS A 285 23.61 25.53 1.68
N HIS A 286 23.09 24.56 0.92
CA HIS A 286 23.58 24.21 -0.41
C HIS A 286 22.42 24.21 -1.44
N PRO A 287 22.08 25.38 -2.01
CA PRO A 287 20.95 25.51 -2.94
C PRO A 287 21.07 24.66 -4.22
N ASP A 288 22.30 24.38 -4.66
CA ASP A 288 22.56 23.58 -5.87
C ASP A 288 22.03 22.14 -5.77
N LEU A 289 21.80 21.63 -4.56
CA LEU A 289 21.22 20.29 -4.34
C LEU A 289 19.75 20.18 -4.79
N ALA A 290 19.09 21.30 -5.04
CA ALA A 290 17.74 21.31 -5.59
C ALA A 290 17.69 20.95 -7.09
N LYS A 291 18.85 20.95 -7.78
CA LYS A 291 18.99 20.57 -9.19
C LYS A 291 18.94 19.05 -9.39
N ASN A 292 18.81 18.63 -10.66
CA ASN A 292 18.91 17.23 -11.04
C ASN A 292 20.35 16.72 -10.87
N ASP A 293 20.50 15.43 -10.52
CA ASP A 293 21.78 14.73 -10.61
C ASP A 293 22.25 14.62 -12.07
N THR A 294 23.55 14.42 -12.30
CA THR A 294 24.18 14.37 -13.63
C THR A 294 23.58 13.32 -14.57
N ASP A 295 22.88 12.32 -14.02
CA ASP A 295 22.22 11.24 -14.77
C ASP A 295 20.73 11.50 -15.08
N GLU A 296 20.18 12.67 -14.76
CA GLU A 296 18.77 13.09 -14.98
C GLU A 296 17.68 12.15 -14.41
N ARG A 297 18.07 11.11 -13.66
CA ARG A 297 17.15 10.04 -13.20
C ARG A 297 16.52 10.32 -11.85
N SER A 298 17.08 11.19 -11.02
CA SER A 298 16.61 11.42 -9.64
C SER A 298 16.77 12.88 -9.22
N SER A 299 15.65 13.50 -8.82
CA SER A 299 15.60 14.82 -8.19
C SER A 299 14.96 14.70 -6.81
N ALA A 300 15.34 15.57 -5.86
CA ALA A 300 14.77 15.56 -4.51
C ALA A 300 13.24 15.71 -4.52
N LEU A 301 12.71 16.51 -5.46
CA LEU A 301 11.27 16.71 -5.65
C LEU A 301 10.58 15.44 -6.14
N LYS A 302 11.22 14.67 -7.03
CA LYS A 302 10.71 13.36 -7.50
C LYS A 302 10.62 12.37 -6.35
N GLU A 303 11.67 12.28 -5.53
CA GLU A 303 11.72 11.37 -4.38
C GLU A 303 10.64 11.71 -3.35
N LEU A 304 10.41 13.00 -3.11
CA LEU A 304 9.31 13.47 -2.26
C LEU A 304 7.94 13.15 -2.86
N ALA A 305 7.78 13.28 -4.18
CA ALA A 305 6.54 12.97 -4.89
C ALA A 305 6.17 11.48 -4.83
N MET A 306 7.17 10.60 -4.91
CA MET A 306 7.00 9.14 -4.82
C MET A 306 6.61 8.66 -3.42
N LYS A 307 6.76 9.50 -2.38
CA LYS A 307 6.34 9.16 -1.02
C LYS A 307 4.86 9.41 -0.78
N GLU A 308 4.03 8.38 -1.01
CA GLU A 308 2.56 8.42 -0.75
C GLU A 308 2.24 8.92 0.66
N PHE A 309 3.02 8.56 1.69
CA PHE A 309 2.74 8.90 3.09
C PHE A 309 3.46 10.16 3.62
N ALA A 310 4.19 10.90 2.77
CA ALA A 310 4.84 12.14 3.19
C ALA A 310 3.80 13.21 3.56
N PHE A 311 2.68 13.25 2.83
CA PHE A 311 1.63 14.26 2.97
C PHE A 311 0.35 13.71 3.62
N ARG A 312 -0.49 14.60 4.16
CA ARG A 312 -1.78 14.25 4.79
C ARG A 312 -2.76 13.61 3.79
N SER A 313 -2.61 13.92 2.51
CA SER A 313 -3.39 13.35 1.42
C SER A 313 -3.27 11.83 1.31
N GLY A 314 -2.06 11.30 1.39
CA GLY A 314 -1.79 9.87 1.30
C GLY A 314 -1.67 9.17 2.65
N SER A 315 -1.57 9.88 3.78
CA SER A 315 -1.77 9.27 5.10
C SER A 315 -3.20 8.71 5.21
N ARG A 316 -3.32 7.38 5.11
CA ARG A 316 -4.57 6.62 5.14
C ARG A 316 -5.12 6.59 6.56
N LEU A 317 -5.66 7.72 6.99
CA LEU A 317 -6.59 7.72 8.09
C LEU A 317 -7.95 7.33 7.51
N ASN A 318 -8.53 6.21 7.98
CA ASN A 318 -9.90 5.83 7.60
C ASN A 318 -10.87 7.01 7.82
N CYS A 319 -12.05 7.01 7.20
CA CYS A 319 -13.05 8.09 7.41
C CYS A 319 -13.31 8.38 8.91
N TRP A 320 -13.07 7.36 9.75
CA TRP A 320 -13.11 7.37 11.22
C TRP A 320 -11.89 8.00 11.90
N GLN A 321 -10.72 7.91 11.29
CA GLN A 321 -9.44 8.41 11.82
C GLN A 321 -9.05 9.78 11.22
N ARG A 322 -9.61 10.16 10.06
CA ARG A 322 -9.19 11.34 9.27
C ARG A 322 -9.72 12.66 9.84
N SER A 323 -10.70 12.60 10.72
CA SER A 323 -11.08 13.71 11.59
C SER A 323 -10.62 13.39 13.00
N GLY A 324 -9.79 14.24 13.60
CA GLY A 324 -9.46 14.22 15.04
C GLY A 324 -10.65 14.50 15.96
N SER A 325 -11.85 14.14 15.51
CA SER A 325 -13.11 14.14 16.20
C SER A 325 -14.05 13.29 15.34
N GLY A 326 -14.48 12.12 15.83
CA GLY A 326 -15.54 11.32 15.21
C GLY A 326 -16.87 12.08 15.00
N LEU A 327 -16.95 13.35 15.42
CA LEU A 327 -18.08 14.25 15.27
C LEU A 327 -18.54 14.45 13.81
N ASN A 328 -17.65 14.62 12.82
CA ASN A 328 -18.06 15.17 11.52
C ASN A 328 -18.53 14.12 10.50
N CYS A 329 -18.07 12.87 10.57
CA CYS A 329 -18.53 11.81 9.66
C CYS A 329 -19.90 11.27 10.08
N TRP A 330 -20.14 11.15 11.39
CA TRP A 330 -21.47 10.81 11.90
C TRP A 330 -22.43 11.98 11.79
N GLN A 331 -22.05 13.25 12.03
CA GLN A 331 -22.92 14.39 11.69
C GLN A 331 -23.27 14.45 10.19
N ARG A 332 -22.37 14.03 9.29
CA ARG A 332 -22.65 13.96 7.84
C ARG A 332 -23.56 12.80 7.45
N LEU A 333 -23.44 11.63 8.08
CA LEU A 333 -24.39 10.51 7.92
C LEU A 333 -25.74 10.80 8.60
N PHE A 334 -25.72 11.50 9.74
CA PHE A 334 -26.88 12.05 10.46
C PHE A 334 -27.63 13.09 9.61
N PHE A 335 -26.94 13.80 8.71
CA PHE A 335 -27.54 14.69 7.70
C PHE A 335 -28.09 13.94 6.48
N LEU A 336 -27.49 12.80 6.09
CA LEU A 336 -27.99 11.96 4.98
C LEU A 336 -29.27 11.20 5.35
N CYS A 337 -29.42 10.76 6.60
CA CYS A 337 -30.70 10.22 7.10
C CYS A 337 -31.82 11.26 7.23
N GLN A 338 -31.55 12.56 7.00
CA GLN A 338 -32.58 13.61 6.96
C GLN A 338 -33.07 13.94 5.54
N LEU A 339 -32.56 13.29 4.49
CA LEU A 339 -32.89 13.62 3.10
C LEU A 339 -33.91 12.65 2.48
N GLU A 340 -35.15 12.73 2.95
CA GLU A 340 -36.31 12.41 2.10
C GLU A 340 -37.46 13.42 2.19
N GLU A 341 -37.24 14.57 2.84
CA GLU A 341 -38.17 15.70 2.84
C GLU A 341 -37.48 17.03 2.51
N VAL A 342 -36.72 17.10 1.41
CA VAL A 342 -36.48 18.39 0.73
C VAL A 342 -36.41 18.16 -0.78
N THR A 343 -37.52 18.45 -1.44
CA THR A 343 -37.58 18.87 -2.84
C THR A 343 -36.37 19.74 -3.22
N HIS A 344 -35.57 19.31 -4.20
CA HIS A 344 -34.66 20.15 -5.00
C HIS A 344 -34.10 21.42 -4.31
N LYS A 345 -33.21 21.28 -3.32
CA LYS A 345 -32.32 22.38 -2.92
C LYS A 345 -30.85 21.98 -3.12
N ARG A 346 -30.23 22.71 -4.07
CA ARG A 346 -28.82 22.69 -4.51
C ARG A 346 -27.81 22.46 -3.36
N ILE A 347 -26.87 21.54 -3.57
CA ILE A 347 -25.56 21.55 -2.91
C ILE A 347 -24.61 22.39 -3.79
N PRO A 348 -23.97 23.48 -3.30
CA PRO A 348 -23.35 24.47 -4.19
C PRO A 348 -22.04 24.05 -4.90
N ASN A 349 -21.51 22.84 -4.65
CA ASN A 349 -20.11 22.51 -4.93
C ASN A 349 -19.90 21.16 -5.65
N ASP A 350 -20.96 20.55 -6.19
CA ASP A 350 -20.85 19.29 -6.92
C ASP A 350 -20.36 19.53 -8.36
N ILE A 351 -19.20 18.95 -8.69
CA ILE A 351 -18.54 19.09 -9.98
C ILE A 351 -19.25 18.26 -11.05
N GLU A 352 -19.92 17.18 -10.67
CA GLU A 352 -20.57 16.25 -11.60
C GLU A 352 -21.87 16.79 -12.21
N ASN A 353 -22.32 17.98 -11.79
CA ASN A 353 -23.65 18.52 -12.08
C ASN A 353 -23.62 19.91 -12.75
N VAL A 354 -22.62 20.14 -13.61
CA VAL A 354 -22.42 21.42 -14.31
C VAL A 354 -23.08 21.35 -15.70
N THR A 355 -24.28 21.95 -15.84
CA THR A 355 -25.15 22.18 -17.05
C THR A 355 -26.03 20.99 -17.50
N ASN A 356 -27.34 21.09 -17.83
CA ASN A 356 -28.19 22.17 -18.37
C ASN A 356 -29.60 22.24 -17.74
N GLU A 357 -30.06 23.47 -17.49
CA GLU A 357 -31.46 23.83 -17.28
C GLU A 357 -32.21 23.82 -18.63
N ARG A 358 -33.21 22.94 -18.80
CA ARG A 358 -34.53 23.16 -19.42
C ARG A 358 -35.13 21.81 -19.87
N GLN A 359 -36.42 21.68 -19.59
CA GLN A 359 -37.34 20.60 -20.00
C GLN A 359 -37.12 19.23 -19.36
N MET A 360 -37.83 18.95 -18.26
CA MET A 360 -38.56 17.69 -18.10
C MET A 360 -39.81 17.94 -17.26
N LEU A 361 -40.95 17.51 -17.81
CA LEU A 361 -42.30 17.71 -17.28
C LEU A 361 -42.47 17.10 -15.88
N LYS A 362 -43.21 17.80 -15.01
CA LYS A 362 -43.73 17.26 -13.75
C LYS A 362 -44.81 16.20 -14.04
N PRO A 363 -44.71 14.95 -13.54
CA PRO A 363 -45.87 14.09 -13.44
C PRO A 363 -46.70 14.50 -12.21
N LYS A 364 -48.00 14.63 -12.43
CA LYS A 364 -49.01 14.87 -11.39
C LYS A 364 -49.06 13.68 -10.42
N SER A 365 -49.22 14.03 -9.15
CA SER A 365 -49.34 13.19 -7.96
C SER A 365 -50.34 12.04 -8.08
N CYS A 366 -49.91 10.83 -7.71
CA CYS A 366 -50.79 9.74 -7.27
C CYS A 366 -50.74 9.65 -5.73
N TRP A 367 -51.91 9.72 -5.11
CA TRP A 367 -52.13 9.68 -3.66
C TRP A 367 -52.20 8.22 -3.18
N LEU A 368 -51.39 7.86 -2.18
CA LEU A 368 -51.62 6.84 -1.12
C LEU A 368 -50.39 6.86 -0.15
N SER A 369 -50.63 7.01 1.16
CA SER A 369 -49.63 7.32 2.23
C SER A 369 -48.63 6.16 2.55
N PRO A 370 -47.48 6.37 3.24
CA PRO A 370 -47.44 6.51 4.72
C PRO A 370 -46.30 7.41 5.27
N ILE A 371 -46.63 8.53 5.91
CA ILE A 371 -45.65 9.48 6.48
C ILE A 371 -45.38 9.21 7.98
N CYS A 372 -46.24 8.46 8.68
CA CYS A 372 -46.13 8.27 10.14
C CYS A 372 -45.14 7.17 10.59
N GLU A 373 -44.86 6.14 9.77
CA GLU A 373 -43.90 5.09 10.15
C GLU A 373 -42.42 5.53 10.01
N ARG A 374 -42.13 6.49 9.11
CA ARG A 374 -40.77 6.99 8.86
C ARG A 374 -40.18 7.79 10.03
N ILE A 375 -41.00 8.49 10.80
CA ILE A 375 -40.53 9.45 11.83
C ILE A 375 -40.14 8.74 13.14
N TYR A 376 -40.87 7.69 13.52
CA TYR A 376 -40.56 6.90 14.72
C TYR A 376 -39.30 6.04 14.53
N PHE A 377 -39.08 5.58 13.30
CA PHE A 377 -37.94 4.74 12.95
C PHE A 377 -36.60 5.50 13.02
N ILE A 378 -36.58 6.76 12.58
CA ILE A 378 -35.39 7.63 12.60
C ILE A 378 -34.98 8.00 14.04
N THR A 379 -35.93 8.15 14.96
CA THR A 379 -35.66 8.55 16.34
C THR A 379 -35.06 7.44 17.20
N ALA A 380 -35.44 6.17 16.95
CA ALA A 380 -34.86 5.01 17.63
C ALA A 380 -33.38 4.79 17.26
N ILE A 381 -33.03 4.93 15.97
CA ILE A 381 -31.64 4.82 15.48
C ILE A 381 -30.75 5.91 16.08
N LYS A 382 -31.28 7.14 16.23
CA LYS A 382 -30.55 8.26 16.84
C LYS A 382 -30.13 7.99 18.28
N LYS A 383 -31.00 7.37 19.09
CA LYS A 383 -30.68 7.04 20.49
C LYS A 383 -29.70 5.88 20.62
N LEU A 384 -29.83 4.86 19.79
CA LEU A 384 -28.96 3.68 19.83
C LEU A 384 -27.55 4.00 19.33
N GLY A 385 -27.43 4.80 18.26
CA GLY A 385 -26.14 5.24 17.72
C GLY A 385 -25.36 6.15 18.68
N ALA A 386 -26.04 7.00 19.44
CA ALA A 386 -25.40 7.90 20.41
C ALA A 386 -24.78 7.13 21.60
N LEU A 387 -25.47 6.10 22.11
CA LEU A 387 -24.98 5.27 23.22
C LEU A 387 -23.73 4.45 22.85
N LEU A 388 -23.67 3.95 21.62
CA LEU A 388 -22.51 3.20 21.10
C LEU A 388 -21.30 4.11 20.84
N PHE A 389 -21.54 5.40 20.54
CA PHE A 389 -20.52 6.38 20.20
C PHE A 389 -19.70 6.84 21.43
N ASP A 390 -20.34 6.99 22.59
CA ASP A 390 -19.67 7.38 23.85
C ASP A 390 -18.64 6.33 24.35
N VAL A 391 -18.85 5.06 23.99
CA VAL A 391 -17.94 3.96 24.35
C VAL A 391 -16.71 3.95 23.45
N LEU A 392 -16.86 4.28 22.16
CA LEU A 392 -15.78 4.23 21.17
C LEU A 392 -14.78 5.39 21.28
N ILE A 393 -15.22 6.58 21.73
CA ILE A 393 -14.35 7.74 21.90
C ILE A 393 -13.30 7.55 23.00
N LYS A 394 -13.61 6.76 24.04
CA LYS A 394 -12.71 6.53 25.18
C LYS A 394 -11.49 5.66 24.86
N ILE A 395 -11.42 5.07 23.66
CA ILE A 395 -10.41 4.08 23.27
C ILE A 395 -9.34 4.67 22.32
N ALA A 396 -9.52 5.89 21.78
CA ALA A 396 -8.63 6.43 20.74
C ALA A 396 -7.47 7.30 21.28
N PRO A 397 -6.19 6.98 21.01
CA PRO A 397 -5.04 7.79 21.43
C PRO A 397 -4.74 8.99 20.49
N PRO A 398 -4.09 10.08 20.97
CA PRO A 398 -3.86 11.28 20.17
C PRO A 398 -2.57 11.27 19.31
N LEU A 399 -2.75 11.85 18.11
CA LEU A 399 -1.92 12.15 16.94
C LEU A 399 -0.45 12.64 17.13
N LYS A 400 0.53 11.74 16.91
CA LYS A 400 1.95 12.09 16.64
C LYS A 400 2.25 12.45 15.17
N HIS A 401 1.32 12.18 14.23
CA HIS A 401 1.54 12.27 12.78
C HIS A 401 1.62 13.70 12.18
N ASN A 402 1.13 14.72 12.89
CA ASN A 402 0.97 16.06 12.30
C ASN A 402 2.30 16.78 12.01
N LYS A 403 3.35 16.55 12.80
CA LYS A 403 4.65 17.24 12.64
C LYS A 403 5.36 16.83 11.35
N LYS A 404 5.37 15.54 11.01
CA LYS A 404 6.02 15.00 9.81
C LYS A 404 5.46 15.63 8.52
N HIS A 405 4.14 15.74 8.41
CA HIS A 405 3.49 16.32 7.22
C HIS A 405 3.82 17.79 7.03
N TYR A 406 3.89 18.56 8.12
CA TYR A 406 4.27 19.97 8.07
C TYR A 406 5.71 20.13 7.57
N ASN A 407 6.65 19.32 8.08
CA ASN A 407 8.04 19.38 7.66
C ASN A 407 8.23 18.98 6.18
N ALA A 408 7.44 18.02 5.68
CA ALA A 408 7.44 17.64 4.26
C ALA A 408 6.98 18.79 3.35
N LEU A 409 5.94 19.53 3.76
CA LEU A 409 5.47 20.72 3.03
C LEU A 409 6.54 21.82 3.01
N LYS A 410 7.17 22.09 4.16
CA LYS A 410 8.24 23.07 4.27
C LYS A 410 9.43 22.75 3.36
N LEU A 411 9.81 21.47 3.30
CA LEU A 411 10.86 21.01 2.38
C LEU A 411 10.46 21.22 0.92
N ALA A 412 9.23 20.87 0.54
CA ALA A 412 8.72 21.06 -0.82
C ALA A 412 8.73 22.54 -1.24
N GLU A 413 8.28 23.44 -0.36
CA GLU A 413 8.30 24.89 -0.60
C GLU A 413 9.75 25.39 -0.75
N CYS A 414 10.65 24.98 0.15
CA CYS A 414 12.05 25.34 0.08
C CYS A 414 12.72 24.87 -1.23
N LEU A 415 12.46 23.64 -1.68
CA LEU A 415 12.98 23.13 -2.96
C LEU A 415 12.46 23.94 -4.14
N CYS A 416 11.16 24.24 -4.16
CA CYS A 416 10.56 25.03 -5.24
C CYS A 416 11.13 26.46 -5.29
N GLU A 417 11.36 27.10 -4.14
CA GLU A 417 11.99 28.42 -4.08
C GLU A 417 13.42 28.44 -4.63
N LYS A 418 14.21 27.38 -4.39
CA LYS A 418 15.56 27.30 -4.97
C LYS A 418 15.52 27.04 -6.47
N ILE A 419 14.58 26.20 -6.93
CA ILE A 419 14.40 25.90 -8.36
C ILE A 419 13.88 27.13 -9.14
N GLU A 420 13.09 28.01 -8.51
CA GLU A 420 12.59 29.24 -9.12
C GLU A 420 13.69 30.19 -9.59
N SER A 421 14.90 30.09 -9.00
CA SER A 421 16.06 30.90 -9.41
C SER A 421 16.79 30.40 -10.67
N LEU A 422 16.40 29.24 -11.21
CA LEU A 422 17.06 28.60 -12.37
C LEU A 422 16.48 29.06 -13.71
N SER A 423 17.13 28.69 -14.81
CA SER A 423 16.61 28.96 -16.16
C SER A 423 15.34 28.16 -16.45
N HIS A 424 14.48 28.65 -17.36
CA HIS A 424 13.21 27.99 -17.67
C HIS A 424 13.39 26.54 -18.15
N GLU A 425 14.43 26.27 -18.95
CA GLU A 425 14.74 24.93 -19.47
C GLU A 425 15.13 23.96 -18.34
N GLU A 426 15.96 24.42 -17.40
CA GLU A 426 16.33 23.65 -16.20
C GLU A 426 15.11 23.36 -15.31
N VAL A 427 14.25 24.36 -15.09
CA VAL A 427 13.01 24.20 -14.32
C VAL A 427 12.11 23.13 -14.95
N VAL A 428 11.92 23.18 -16.26
CA VAL A 428 11.12 22.17 -16.98
C VAL A 428 11.72 20.78 -16.81
N SER A 429 13.04 20.62 -16.96
CA SER A 429 13.72 19.33 -16.78
C SER A 429 13.61 18.79 -15.34
N ILE A 430 13.72 19.66 -14.34
CA ILE A 430 13.69 19.26 -12.92
C ILE A 430 12.28 18.94 -12.43
N VAL A 431 11.28 19.76 -12.80
CA VAL A 431 9.96 19.77 -12.14
C VAL A 431 8.89 18.98 -12.89
N SER A 432 8.99 18.87 -14.22
CA SER A 432 7.98 18.22 -15.06
C SER A 432 7.65 16.79 -14.62
N ARG A 433 8.68 15.95 -14.42
CA ARG A 433 8.53 14.57 -13.98
C ARG A 433 8.00 14.47 -12.54
N PRO A 434 8.56 15.18 -11.52
CA PRO A 434 7.99 15.20 -10.18
C PRO A 434 6.52 15.61 -10.12
N LEU A 435 6.08 16.56 -10.94
CA LEU A 435 4.66 16.98 -10.98
C LEU A 435 3.75 15.80 -11.36
N LEU A 436 4.13 15.06 -12.41
CA LEU A 436 3.37 13.90 -12.88
C LEU A 436 3.44 12.73 -11.89
N GLU A 437 4.59 12.49 -11.26
CA GLU A 437 4.69 11.48 -10.18
C GLU A 437 3.85 11.87 -8.95
N ALA A 438 3.82 13.15 -8.57
CA ALA A 438 2.99 13.62 -7.46
C ALA A 438 1.51 13.38 -7.75
N ALA A 439 1.08 13.56 -9.00
CA ALA A 439 -0.26 13.23 -9.45
C ALA A 439 -0.54 11.73 -9.42
N ARG A 440 0.43 10.89 -9.84
CA ARG A 440 0.36 9.42 -9.83
C ARG A 440 0.17 8.85 -8.43
N TYR A 441 0.91 9.37 -7.44
CA TYR A 441 0.83 8.91 -6.05
C TYR A 441 -0.27 9.61 -5.23
N GLY A 442 -0.90 10.65 -5.77
CA GLY A 442 -2.04 11.34 -5.15
C GLY A 442 -1.65 12.43 -4.14
N SER A 443 -0.42 12.92 -4.20
CA SER A 443 0.15 13.97 -3.34
C SER A 443 -0.37 15.36 -3.76
N TYR A 444 -1.65 15.64 -3.51
CA TYR A 444 -2.29 16.88 -3.99
C TYR A 444 -1.63 18.15 -3.44
N GLU A 445 -1.08 18.13 -2.23
CA GLU A 445 -0.42 19.30 -1.64
C GLU A 445 0.86 19.66 -2.41
N LEU A 446 1.62 18.65 -2.85
CA LEU A 446 2.83 18.86 -3.65
C LEU A 446 2.47 19.38 -5.05
N VAL A 447 1.42 18.83 -5.67
CA VAL A 447 0.88 19.34 -6.93
C VAL A 447 0.45 20.81 -6.77
N GLU A 448 -0.20 21.16 -5.67
CA GLU A 448 -0.64 22.54 -5.40
C GLU A 448 0.53 23.51 -5.30
N ILE A 449 1.58 23.13 -4.55
CA ILE A 449 2.80 23.94 -4.40
C ILE A 449 3.49 24.13 -5.76
N ILE A 450 3.70 23.05 -6.51
CA ILE A 450 4.41 23.07 -7.80
C ILE A 450 3.67 23.93 -8.81
N VAL A 451 2.36 23.72 -9.00
CA VAL A 451 1.58 24.45 -10.02
C VAL A 451 1.45 25.92 -9.66
N ARG A 452 1.35 26.27 -8.38
CA ARG A 452 1.32 27.67 -7.93
C ARG A 452 2.63 28.41 -8.26
N LYS A 453 3.77 27.72 -8.17
CA LYS A 453 5.10 28.28 -8.45
C LYS A 453 5.48 28.23 -9.93
N PHE A 454 5.06 27.18 -10.65
CA PHE A 454 5.41 26.92 -12.03
C PHE A 454 4.18 26.61 -12.89
N PRO A 455 3.30 27.59 -13.16
CA PRO A 455 2.01 27.28 -13.77
C PRO A 455 2.08 26.82 -15.23
N SER A 456 3.15 27.18 -15.95
CA SER A 456 3.38 26.75 -17.34
C SER A 456 3.51 25.23 -17.48
N LEU A 457 3.95 24.54 -16.42
CA LEU A 457 4.24 23.10 -16.44
C LEU A 457 2.99 22.22 -16.43
N VAL A 458 1.80 22.78 -16.21
CA VAL A 458 0.56 21.97 -16.16
C VAL A 458 0.23 21.30 -17.51
N HIS A 459 0.69 21.89 -18.61
CA HIS A 459 0.51 21.34 -19.96
C HIS A 459 1.49 20.22 -20.30
N PHE A 460 2.45 19.95 -19.42
CA PHE A 460 3.45 18.91 -19.66
C PHE A 460 2.81 17.52 -19.66
N THR A 461 3.29 16.66 -20.55
CA THR A 461 2.83 15.29 -20.71
C THR A 461 3.97 14.30 -20.49
N ASP A 462 3.64 13.10 -20.03
CA ASP A 462 4.65 12.04 -19.91
C ASP A 462 5.08 11.49 -21.29
N ARG A 463 5.98 10.51 -21.29
CA ARG A 463 6.46 9.84 -22.51
C ARG A 463 5.35 9.14 -23.32
N SER A 464 4.20 8.85 -22.70
CA SER A 464 3.00 8.30 -23.34
C SER A 464 1.98 9.37 -23.72
N GLY A 465 2.34 10.66 -23.65
CA GLY A 465 1.43 11.77 -23.95
C GLY A 465 0.34 11.98 -22.90
N LYS A 466 0.45 11.39 -21.71
CA LYS A 466 -0.54 11.56 -20.64
C LYS A 466 -0.28 12.84 -19.87
N ASN A 467 -1.31 13.66 -19.73
CA ASN A 467 -1.26 14.85 -18.89
C ASN A 467 -1.64 14.53 -17.43
N ILE A 468 -1.69 15.55 -16.59
CA ILE A 468 -2.01 15.40 -15.17
C ILE A 468 -3.42 14.81 -14.92
N PHE A 469 -4.41 15.09 -15.76
CA PHE A 469 -5.75 14.49 -15.63
C PHE A 469 -5.74 13.01 -16.00
N HIS A 470 -5.06 12.63 -17.08
CA HIS A 470 -4.89 11.24 -17.50
C HIS A 470 -4.28 10.41 -16.37
N ILE A 471 -3.19 10.91 -15.76
CA ILE A 471 -2.52 10.24 -14.64
C ILE A 471 -3.43 10.17 -13.40
N ALA A 472 -4.09 11.28 -13.03
CA ALA A 472 -4.98 11.30 -11.87
C ALA A 472 -6.16 10.33 -12.03
N ILE A 473 -6.68 10.16 -13.26
CA ILE A 473 -7.77 9.23 -13.56
C ILE A 473 -7.30 7.78 -13.50
N GLU A 474 -6.21 7.46 -14.19
CA GLU A 474 -5.65 6.10 -14.25
C GLU A 474 -5.29 5.59 -12.84
N HIS A 475 -4.76 6.45 -11.97
CA HIS A 475 -4.36 6.09 -10.61
C HIS A 475 -5.41 6.38 -9.52
N ARG A 476 -6.66 6.70 -9.88
CA ARG A 476 -7.78 6.98 -8.96
C ARG A 476 -7.46 8.05 -7.90
N CYS A 477 -6.75 9.09 -8.30
CA CYS A 477 -6.31 10.17 -7.41
C CYS A 477 -7.32 11.33 -7.37
N GLU A 478 -8.44 11.12 -6.67
CA GLU A 478 -9.59 12.04 -6.61
C GLU A 478 -9.19 13.45 -6.11
N ASN A 479 -8.27 13.54 -5.16
CA ASN A 479 -7.84 14.82 -4.58
C ASN A 479 -7.08 15.68 -5.60
N VAL A 480 -6.22 15.04 -6.38
CA VAL A 480 -5.44 15.69 -7.44
C VAL A 480 -6.39 16.11 -8.56
N PHE A 481 -7.30 15.22 -8.99
CA PHE A 481 -8.31 15.56 -9.98
C PHE A 481 -9.14 16.79 -9.57
N ASN A 482 -9.65 16.79 -8.33
CA ASN A 482 -10.47 17.90 -7.81
C ASN A 482 -9.70 19.23 -7.70
N LEU A 483 -8.37 19.17 -7.50
CA LEU A 483 -7.51 20.36 -7.49
C LEU A 483 -7.34 20.90 -8.91
N VAL A 484 -6.91 20.08 -9.85
CA VAL A 484 -6.68 20.48 -11.25
C VAL A 484 -7.99 20.90 -11.92
N TYR A 485 -9.12 20.30 -11.56
CA TYR A 485 -10.43 20.69 -12.09
C TYR A 485 -10.87 22.10 -11.66
N GLN A 486 -10.28 22.68 -10.61
CA GLN A 486 -10.55 24.07 -10.20
C GLN A 486 -9.85 25.10 -11.10
N MET A 487 -8.98 24.67 -12.03
CA MET A 487 -8.34 25.55 -12.99
C MET A 487 -9.35 26.21 -13.93
N SER A 488 -9.06 27.46 -14.29
CA SER A 488 -9.91 28.28 -15.15
C SER A 488 -9.80 27.88 -16.64
N GLN A 489 -9.11 28.66 -17.48
CA GLN A 489 -9.10 28.54 -18.94
C GLN A 489 -8.44 27.25 -19.45
N HIS A 490 -7.38 26.80 -18.77
CA HIS A 490 -6.56 25.66 -19.21
C HIS A 490 -7.22 24.29 -19.04
N ARG A 491 -8.27 24.20 -18.22
CA ARG A 491 -8.94 22.95 -17.93
C ARG A 491 -9.50 22.27 -19.19
N HIS A 492 -10.18 23.04 -20.05
CA HIS A 492 -10.84 22.48 -21.23
C HIS A 492 -9.85 21.82 -22.19
N GLN A 493 -8.69 22.44 -22.41
CA GLN A 493 -7.63 21.91 -23.28
C GLN A 493 -7.07 20.58 -22.76
N LEU A 494 -6.83 20.49 -21.45
CA LEU A 494 -6.31 19.27 -20.84
C LEU A 494 -7.36 18.14 -20.84
N MET A 495 -8.64 18.47 -20.65
CA MET A 495 -9.72 17.49 -20.66
C MET A 495 -9.98 16.86 -22.03
N ILE A 496 -9.78 17.60 -23.12
CA ILE A 496 -10.02 17.08 -24.49
C ILE A 496 -8.79 16.40 -25.11
N SER A 497 -7.64 16.45 -24.44
CA SER A 497 -6.41 15.83 -24.92
C SER A 497 -6.52 14.30 -24.99
N ILE A 498 -5.68 13.71 -25.83
CA ILE A 498 -5.58 12.26 -26.06
C ILE A 498 -4.14 11.81 -25.80
N ASP A 499 -3.96 10.60 -25.29
CA ASP A 499 -2.63 10.01 -25.10
C ASP A 499 -2.05 9.47 -26.42
N SER A 500 -0.82 8.95 -26.38
CA SER A 500 -0.13 8.37 -27.55
C SER A 500 -0.87 7.18 -28.17
N SER A 501 -1.72 6.50 -27.40
CA SER A 501 -2.54 5.37 -27.84
C SER A 501 -3.94 5.80 -28.29
N ARG A 502 -4.17 7.12 -28.45
CA ARG A 502 -5.47 7.74 -28.70
C ARG A 502 -6.52 7.45 -27.63
N ASN A 503 -6.10 7.09 -26.41
CA ASN A 503 -7.01 6.97 -25.29
C ASN A 503 -7.41 8.36 -24.81
N THR A 504 -8.71 8.52 -24.61
CA THR A 504 -9.31 9.67 -23.95
C THR A 504 -9.30 9.46 -22.43
N MET A 505 -9.56 10.51 -21.65
CA MET A 505 -9.78 10.37 -20.20
C MET A 505 -10.79 9.26 -19.84
N LEU A 506 -11.83 9.07 -20.68
CA LEU A 506 -12.85 8.05 -20.44
C LEU A 506 -12.32 6.62 -20.66
N HIS A 507 -11.42 6.40 -21.62
CA HIS A 507 -10.75 5.11 -21.78
C HIS A 507 -9.88 4.77 -20.57
N LEU A 508 -9.15 5.76 -20.02
CA LEU A 508 -8.31 5.56 -18.83
C LEU A 508 -9.15 5.32 -17.57
N ALA A 509 -10.33 5.93 -17.47
CA ALA A 509 -11.31 5.59 -16.44
C ALA A 509 -11.86 4.17 -16.61
N GLY A 510 -11.86 3.64 -17.84
CA GLY A 510 -12.24 2.28 -18.18
C GLY A 510 -11.22 1.20 -17.80
N LYS A 511 -9.94 1.55 -17.67
CA LYS A 511 -8.89 0.62 -17.23
C LYS A 511 -9.02 0.29 -15.76
N LEU A 512 -8.69 -0.93 -15.36
CA LEU A 512 -8.76 -1.36 -13.96
C LEU A 512 -7.81 -0.52 -13.07
N ALA A 513 -8.28 -0.11 -11.89
CA ALA A 513 -7.46 0.62 -10.95
C ALA A 513 -6.21 -0.16 -10.48
N PRO A 514 -5.11 0.52 -10.09
CA PRO A 514 -3.95 -0.13 -9.51
C PRO A 514 -4.29 -0.91 -8.23
N LEU A 515 -3.63 -2.05 -8.02
CA LEU A 515 -3.90 -2.98 -6.91
C LEU A 515 -3.86 -2.34 -5.52
N ASN A 516 -2.95 -1.38 -5.31
CA ASN A 516 -2.81 -0.65 -4.04
C ASN A 516 -4.02 0.27 -3.71
N LYS A 517 -4.85 0.61 -4.71
CA LYS A 517 -6.11 1.34 -4.55
C LYS A 517 -7.31 0.40 -4.52
N LEU A 518 -7.28 -0.73 -5.22
CA LEU A 518 -8.34 -1.75 -5.17
C LEU A 518 -8.49 -2.37 -3.77
N ASN A 519 -7.39 -2.69 -3.09
CA ASN A 519 -7.42 -3.31 -1.75
C ASN A 519 -8.02 -2.44 -0.62
N LEU A 520 -8.47 -1.22 -0.92
CA LEU A 520 -9.03 -0.27 0.07
C LEU A 520 -10.51 -0.50 0.38
N VAL A 521 -11.27 -1.16 -0.50
CA VAL A 521 -12.72 -1.27 -0.39
C VAL A 521 -13.13 -2.66 0.09
N SER A 522 -14.19 -2.77 0.90
CA SER A 522 -14.63 -4.04 1.50
C SER A 522 -15.43 -4.91 0.53
N GLY A 523 -14.75 -5.81 -0.18
CA GLY A 523 -15.38 -6.87 -0.99
C GLY A 523 -15.48 -6.54 -2.50
N PRO A 524 -15.38 -7.56 -3.39
CA PRO A 524 -15.33 -7.37 -4.84
C PRO A 524 -16.53 -6.62 -5.44
N ALA A 525 -17.73 -6.81 -4.91
CA ALA A 525 -18.93 -6.12 -5.40
C ALA A 525 -18.88 -4.61 -5.13
N LEU A 526 -18.32 -4.19 -3.99
CA LEU A 526 -18.12 -2.78 -3.67
C LEU A 526 -16.98 -2.17 -4.52
N HIS A 527 -15.97 -2.97 -4.90
CA HIS A 527 -14.95 -2.53 -5.86
C HIS A 527 -15.59 -2.24 -7.22
N MET A 528 -16.38 -3.18 -7.73
CA MET A 528 -17.10 -3.01 -9.00
C MET A 528 -18.02 -1.79 -8.96
N GLN A 529 -18.76 -1.59 -7.85
CA GLN A 529 -19.60 -0.41 -7.66
C GLN A 529 -18.76 0.89 -7.75
N ARG A 530 -17.61 0.93 -7.07
CA ARG A 530 -16.76 2.13 -7.03
C ARG A 530 -16.16 2.46 -8.40
N GLU A 531 -15.68 1.46 -9.13
CA GLU A 531 -15.13 1.64 -10.47
C GLU A 531 -16.20 2.11 -11.47
N LEU A 532 -17.42 1.57 -11.35
CA LEU A 532 -18.55 2.01 -12.17
C LEU A 532 -18.96 3.46 -11.84
N GLN A 533 -18.96 3.85 -10.58
CA GLN A 533 -19.18 5.25 -10.17
C GLN A 533 -18.09 6.16 -10.73
N TRP A 534 -16.82 5.74 -10.67
CA TRP A 534 -15.68 6.47 -11.23
C TRP A 534 -15.85 6.70 -12.72
N PHE A 535 -16.14 5.63 -13.47
CA PHE A 535 -16.38 5.69 -14.91
C PHE A 535 -17.55 6.59 -15.27
N LYS A 536 -18.70 6.47 -14.57
CA LYS A 536 -19.87 7.33 -14.79
C LYS A 536 -19.60 8.79 -14.42
N ALA A 537 -18.83 9.05 -13.37
CA ALA A 537 -18.44 10.42 -12.98
C ALA A 537 -17.57 11.06 -14.06
N VAL A 538 -16.55 10.36 -14.58
CA VAL A 538 -15.73 10.86 -15.69
C VAL A 538 -16.56 11.01 -16.98
N LYS A 539 -17.46 10.07 -17.29
CA LYS A 539 -18.34 10.13 -18.47
C LYS A 539 -19.19 11.40 -18.54
N LYS A 540 -19.70 11.88 -17.39
CA LYS A 540 -20.47 13.13 -17.29
C LYS A 540 -19.62 14.38 -17.57
N LEU A 541 -18.32 14.32 -17.32
CA LEU A 541 -17.40 15.45 -17.46
C LEU A 541 -16.89 15.62 -18.89
N VAL A 542 -16.88 14.54 -19.68
CA VAL A 542 -16.32 14.49 -21.03
C VAL A 542 -17.43 14.74 -22.08
N PRO A 543 -17.15 15.46 -23.19
CA PRO A 543 -18.13 15.69 -24.25
C PRO A 543 -18.72 14.38 -24.84
N PRO A 544 -20.00 14.37 -25.26
CA PRO A 544 -20.65 13.16 -25.77
C PRO A 544 -19.94 12.51 -26.97
N SER A 545 -19.28 13.30 -27.83
CA SER A 545 -18.52 12.79 -28.98
C SER A 545 -17.38 11.83 -28.60
N TYR A 546 -16.91 11.87 -27.35
CA TYR A 546 -15.84 11.03 -26.85
C TYR A 546 -16.34 9.72 -26.23
N TRP A 547 -17.66 9.51 -26.15
CA TRP A 547 -18.24 8.26 -25.63
C TRP A 547 -18.10 7.10 -26.63
N GLU A 548 -18.07 7.42 -27.92
CA GLU A 548 -17.97 6.47 -29.04
C GLU A 548 -16.63 6.60 -29.78
N PHE A 549 -15.67 7.33 -29.20
CA PHE A 549 -14.35 7.53 -29.80
C PHE A 549 -13.52 6.26 -29.66
N GLY A 550 -13.04 5.69 -30.76
CA GLY A 550 -12.14 4.53 -30.76
C GLY A 550 -10.69 4.93 -30.46
N ASN A 551 -10.01 4.13 -29.64
CA ASN A 551 -8.56 4.22 -29.47
C ASN A 551 -7.79 3.55 -30.63
N ASN A 552 -6.47 3.40 -30.53
CA ASN A 552 -5.66 2.74 -31.58
C ASN A 552 -6.05 1.27 -31.87
N GLU A 553 -6.81 0.63 -30.98
CA GLU A 553 -7.34 -0.73 -31.17
C GLU A 553 -8.81 -0.71 -31.62
N ASP A 554 -9.32 0.46 -32.04
CA ASP A 554 -10.71 0.73 -32.41
C ASP A 554 -11.75 0.39 -31.32
N LYS A 555 -11.31 0.26 -30.07
CA LYS A 555 -12.18 0.01 -28.92
C LYS A 555 -12.74 1.31 -28.38
N ILE A 556 -14.02 1.32 -28.07
CA ILE A 556 -14.67 2.42 -27.36
C ILE A 556 -14.44 2.31 -25.84
N PRO A 557 -14.56 3.41 -25.07
CA PRO A 557 -14.32 3.38 -23.62
C PRO A 557 -15.16 2.37 -22.84
N ALA A 558 -16.42 2.16 -23.27
CA ALA A 558 -17.32 1.20 -22.64
C ALA A 558 -16.83 -0.26 -22.82
N GLU A 559 -16.32 -0.59 -24.00
CA GLU A 559 -15.75 -1.93 -24.27
C GLU A 559 -14.48 -2.18 -23.46
N VAL A 560 -13.63 -1.16 -23.31
CA VAL A 560 -12.46 -1.22 -22.44
C VAL A 560 -12.89 -1.51 -21.00
N PHE A 561 -13.89 -0.80 -20.48
CA PHE A 561 -14.41 -1.02 -19.12
C PHE A 561 -14.93 -2.45 -18.93
N THR A 562 -15.80 -2.92 -19.83
CA THR A 562 -16.36 -4.28 -19.77
C THR A 562 -15.26 -5.36 -19.82
N LYS A 563 -14.25 -5.18 -20.68
CA LYS A 563 -13.15 -6.15 -20.79
C LYS A 563 -12.28 -6.19 -19.53
N GLU A 564 -11.86 -5.03 -19.03
CA GLU A 564 -10.93 -4.92 -17.88
C GLU A 564 -11.59 -5.33 -16.56
N HIS A 565 -12.91 -5.18 -16.43
CA HIS A 565 -13.65 -5.47 -15.19
C HIS A 565 -14.42 -6.81 -15.23
N ALA A 566 -14.23 -7.63 -16.28
CA ALA A 566 -14.94 -8.89 -16.44
C ALA A 566 -14.74 -9.85 -15.25
N GLU A 567 -13.50 -10.03 -14.80
CA GLU A 567 -13.17 -10.86 -13.64
C GLU A 567 -13.74 -10.27 -12.34
N LEU A 568 -13.62 -8.96 -12.15
CA LEU A 568 -14.13 -8.28 -10.97
C LEU A 568 -15.66 -8.40 -10.85
N LYS A 569 -16.36 -8.36 -11.98
CA LYS A 569 -17.80 -8.59 -12.05
C LYS A 569 -18.17 -10.01 -11.59
N ILE A 570 -17.46 -11.03 -12.07
CA ILE A 570 -17.68 -12.43 -11.67
C ILE A 570 -17.45 -12.59 -10.16
N ASN A 571 -16.32 -12.09 -9.65
CA ASN A 571 -16.00 -12.13 -8.22
C ASN A 571 -17.03 -11.36 -7.38
N GLY A 572 -17.53 -10.22 -7.90
CA GLY A 572 -18.59 -9.44 -7.27
C GLY A 572 -19.92 -10.17 -7.19
N GLU A 573 -20.30 -10.86 -8.27
CA GLU A 573 -21.50 -11.71 -8.33
C GLU A 573 -21.42 -12.86 -7.32
N GLU A 574 -20.31 -13.59 -7.30
CA GLU A 574 -20.10 -14.69 -6.35
C GLU A 574 -20.17 -14.21 -4.90
N TRP A 575 -19.49 -13.10 -4.58
CA TRP A 575 -19.50 -12.51 -3.25
C TRP A 575 -20.92 -12.10 -2.81
N MET A 576 -21.70 -11.48 -3.71
CA MET A 576 -23.08 -11.10 -3.42
C MET A 576 -23.98 -12.32 -3.22
N LYS A 577 -23.86 -13.35 -4.07
CA LYS A 577 -24.62 -14.60 -3.92
C LYS A 577 -24.30 -15.32 -2.61
N ALA A 578 -23.02 -15.44 -2.26
CA ALA A 578 -22.59 -16.06 -1.01
C ALA A 578 -23.13 -15.30 0.23
N THR A 579 -23.07 -13.97 0.20
CA THR A 579 -23.61 -13.11 1.26
C THR A 579 -25.12 -13.24 1.38
N ALA A 580 -25.84 -13.19 0.25
CA ALA A 580 -27.30 -13.33 0.22
C ALA A 580 -27.76 -14.73 0.68
N ASN A 581 -27.07 -15.80 0.27
CA ASN A 581 -27.36 -17.16 0.74
C ASN A 581 -27.20 -17.29 2.25
N SER A 582 -26.08 -16.81 2.80
CA SER A 582 -25.81 -16.87 4.24
C SER A 582 -26.87 -16.11 5.04
N CYS A 583 -27.28 -14.93 4.56
CA CYS A 583 -28.31 -14.13 5.23
C CYS A 583 -29.71 -14.72 5.05
N THR A 584 -30.00 -15.39 3.94
CA THR A 584 -31.26 -16.11 3.71
C THR A 584 -31.43 -17.24 4.72
N ILE A 585 -30.35 -18.01 4.98
CA ILE A 585 -30.35 -19.08 6.00
C ILE A 585 -30.63 -18.48 7.38
N ALA A 586 -29.95 -17.39 7.75
CA ALA A 586 -30.19 -16.70 9.02
C ALA A 586 -31.64 -16.19 9.13
N ALA A 587 -32.19 -15.58 8.08
CA ALA A 587 -33.58 -15.12 8.03
C ALA A 587 -34.58 -16.27 8.19
N ALA A 588 -34.34 -17.41 7.54
CA ALA A 588 -35.18 -18.61 7.66
C ALA A 588 -35.15 -19.20 9.08
N LEU A 589 -33.99 -19.24 9.73
CA LEU A 589 -33.86 -19.67 11.13
C LEU A 589 -34.66 -18.77 12.08
N VAL A 590 -34.52 -17.44 11.95
CA VAL A 590 -35.27 -16.51 12.80
C VAL A 590 -36.78 -16.61 12.55
N ALA A 591 -37.20 -16.76 11.29
CA ALA A 591 -38.61 -16.98 10.95
C ALA A 591 -39.17 -18.26 11.60
N THR A 592 -38.41 -19.35 11.53
CA THR A 592 -38.82 -20.65 12.10
C THR A 592 -38.96 -20.57 13.62
N ILE A 593 -38.00 -19.95 14.31
CA ILE A 593 -38.05 -19.76 15.76
C ILE A 593 -39.24 -18.86 16.14
N ALA A 594 -39.50 -17.78 15.38
CA ALA A 594 -40.58 -16.84 15.69
C ALA A 594 -41.94 -17.50 15.47
N PHE A 595 -42.07 -18.28 14.40
CA PHE A 595 -43.27 -19.06 14.12
C PHE A 595 -43.56 -20.11 15.20
N ALA A 596 -42.53 -20.86 15.61
CA ALA A 596 -42.66 -21.83 16.70
C ALA A 596 -43.14 -21.13 18.00
N ALA A 597 -42.51 -20.02 18.38
CA ALA A 597 -42.89 -19.24 19.56
C ALA A 597 -44.32 -18.67 19.48
N ALA A 598 -44.83 -18.37 18.29
CA ALA A 598 -46.19 -17.88 18.11
C ALA A 598 -47.24 -18.96 18.45
N ILE A 599 -46.92 -20.23 18.23
CA ILE A 599 -47.82 -21.37 18.49
C ILE A 599 -47.60 -21.91 19.91
N THR A 600 -46.37 -21.91 20.41
CA THR A 600 -46.02 -22.32 21.77
C THR A 600 -46.03 -21.12 22.73
N VAL A 601 -47.22 -20.53 22.88
CA VAL A 601 -47.43 -19.31 23.64
C VAL A 601 -46.92 -19.44 25.10
N PRO A 602 -46.18 -18.45 25.64
CA PRO A 602 -45.66 -18.50 27.00
C PRO A 602 -46.76 -18.70 28.04
N GLY A 603 -46.60 -19.69 28.91
CA GLY A 603 -47.58 -20.05 29.94
C GLY A 603 -48.71 -20.97 29.47
N GLY A 604 -48.82 -21.25 28.16
CA GLY A 604 -49.88 -22.07 27.60
C GLY A 604 -51.23 -21.36 27.49
N ASN A 605 -52.24 -22.12 27.10
CA ASN A 605 -53.62 -21.66 26.97
C ASN A 605 -54.45 -22.16 28.14
N ASP A 606 -55.43 -21.36 28.54
CA ASP A 606 -56.46 -21.74 29.49
C ASP A 606 -57.39 -22.81 28.86
N ASN A 607 -57.67 -23.88 29.60
CA ASN A 607 -58.39 -25.05 29.09
C ASN A 607 -59.87 -24.77 28.84
N GLU A 608 -60.44 -23.74 29.48
CA GLU A 608 -61.86 -23.38 29.31
C GLU A 608 -62.08 -22.32 28.22
N SER A 609 -61.24 -21.28 28.18
CA SER A 609 -61.40 -20.16 27.23
C SER A 609 -60.56 -20.29 25.97
N GLY A 610 -59.53 -21.14 25.95
CA GLY A 610 -58.55 -21.25 24.88
C GLY A 610 -57.61 -20.03 24.75
N LEU A 611 -57.75 -19.04 25.63
CA LEU A 611 -56.94 -17.82 25.60
C LEU A 611 -55.60 -18.01 26.33
N PRO A 612 -54.55 -17.27 25.94
CA PRO A 612 -53.27 -17.28 26.66
C PRO A 612 -53.44 -16.85 28.12
N ILE A 613 -52.85 -17.61 29.05
CA ILE A 613 -52.97 -17.36 30.51
C ILE A 613 -52.45 -15.96 30.89
N PHE A 614 -51.41 -15.47 30.20
CA PHE A 614 -50.84 -14.15 30.46
C PHE A 614 -51.44 -13.02 29.60
N SER A 615 -52.57 -13.23 28.94
CA SER A 615 -53.20 -12.26 28.01
C SER A 615 -53.41 -10.86 28.60
N ARG A 616 -53.60 -10.73 29.92
CA ARG A 616 -53.79 -9.44 30.62
C ARG A 616 -52.49 -8.72 31.01
N ASN A 617 -51.33 -9.37 30.87
CA ASN A 617 -50.03 -8.79 31.23
C ASN A 617 -49.47 -7.96 30.06
N SER A 618 -49.00 -6.74 30.32
CA SER A 618 -48.39 -5.88 29.30
C SER A 618 -47.19 -6.52 28.60
N ALA A 619 -46.42 -7.36 29.31
CA ALA A 619 -45.29 -8.09 28.72
C ALA A 619 -45.73 -9.13 27.69
N PHE A 620 -46.95 -9.67 27.80
CA PHE A 620 -47.52 -10.58 26.82
C PHE A 620 -47.84 -9.86 25.51
N SER A 621 -48.39 -8.65 25.57
CA SER A 621 -48.61 -7.82 24.38
C SER A 621 -47.29 -7.47 23.69
N ILE A 622 -46.23 -7.15 24.46
CA ILE A 622 -44.89 -6.88 23.92
C ILE A 622 -44.35 -8.13 23.21
N PHE A 623 -44.45 -9.31 23.85
CA PHE A 623 -44.09 -10.58 23.23
C PHE A 623 -44.83 -10.81 21.90
N ALA A 624 -46.16 -10.77 21.91
CA ALA A 624 -46.96 -11.10 20.73
C ALA A 624 -46.67 -10.17 19.55
N VAL A 625 -46.59 -8.86 19.79
CA VAL A 625 -46.31 -7.86 18.74
C VAL A 625 -44.88 -7.98 18.22
N SER A 626 -43.88 -8.09 19.11
CA SER A 626 -42.48 -8.20 18.69
C SER A 626 -42.19 -9.52 17.96
N ASN A 627 -42.80 -10.63 18.38
CA ASN A 627 -42.68 -11.92 17.74
C ASN A 627 -43.29 -11.93 16.33
N ALA A 628 -44.50 -11.38 16.18
CA ALA A 628 -45.14 -11.24 14.86
C ALA A 628 -44.33 -10.32 13.94
N ALA A 629 -43.88 -9.17 14.44
CA ALA A 629 -43.06 -8.24 13.67
C ALA A 629 -41.71 -8.85 13.27
N SER A 630 -41.08 -9.65 14.14
CA SER A 630 -39.87 -10.41 13.82
C SER A 630 -40.11 -11.39 12.67
N LEU A 631 -41.19 -12.18 12.74
CA LEU A 631 -41.56 -13.14 11.69
C LEU A 631 -41.71 -12.46 10.32
N PHE A 632 -42.50 -11.39 10.23
CA PHE A 632 -42.73 -10.67 8.97
C PHE A 632 -41.47 -9.96 8.45
N ALA A 633 -40.67 -9.37 9.34
CA ALA A 633 -39.39 -8.77 8.97
C ALA A 633 -38.43 -9.83 8.40
N SER A 634 -38.40 -11.03 9.00
CA SER A 634 -37.59 -12.15 8.54
C SER A 634 -38.06 -12.69 7.18
N SER A 635 -39.36 -12.86 6.99
CA SER A 635 -39.93 -13.27 5.69
C SER A 635 -39.65 -12.24 4.60
N THR A 636 -39.73 -10.96 4.92
CA THR A 636 -39.38 -9.87 3.99
C THR A 636 -37.89 -9.92 3.63
N SER A 637 -37.01 -10.10 4.62
CA SER A 637 -35.57 -10.24 4.41
C SER A 637 -35.24 -11.42 3.47
N MET A 638 -35.91 -12.57 3.68
CA MET A 638 -35.77 -13.75 2.83
C MET A 638 -36.18 -13.46 1.37
N LEU A 639 -37.32 -12.80 1.14
CA LEU A 639 -37.75 -12.43 -0.23
C LEU A 639 -36.79 -11.43 -0.89
N VAL A 640 -36.26 -10.48 -0.12
CA VAL A 640 -35.27 -9.52 -0.64
C VAL A 640 -33.96 -10.22 -1.01
N PHE A 641 -33.44 -11.13 -0.19
CA PHE A 641 -32.24 -11.89 -0.56
C PHE A 641 -32.48 -12.84 -1.73
N LEU A 642 -33.67 -13.43 -1.84
CA LEU A 642 -34.05 -14.19 -3.03
C LEU A 642 -34.01 -13.31 -4.29
N SER A 643 -34.48 -12.07 -4.20
CA SER A 643 -34.40 -11.12 -5.33
C SER A 643 -32.95 -10.79 -5.73
N VAL A 644 -32.01 -10.77 -4.78
CA VAL A 644 -30.56 -10.63 -5.06
C VAL A 644 -30.04 -11.87 -5.81
N LEU A 645 -30.42 -13.07 -5.38
CA LEU A 645 -29.99 -14.33 -6.00
C LEU A 645 -30.53 -14.50 -7.43
N THR A 646 -31.74 -14.00 -7.72
CA THR A 646 -32.38 -14.11 -9.04
C THR A 646 -32.09 -12.92 -9.97
N SER A 647 -31.27 -11.96 -9.54
CA SER A 647 -30.96 -10.77 -10.34
C SER A 647 -30.08 -11.12 -11.55
N ARG A 648 -30.06 -10.23 -12.56
CA ARG A 648 -29.32 -10.46 -13.81
C ARG A 648 -27.82 -10.23 -13.71
N TYR A 649 -27.35 -9.58 -12.64
CA TYR A 649 -25.96 -9.16 -12.44
C TYR A 649 -25.36 -8.44 -13.67
N ALA A 650 -26.14 -7.57 -14.33
CA ALA A 650 -25.58 -6.68 -15.34
C ALA A 650 -24.61 -5.68 -14.67
N GLU A 651 -23.62 -5.17 -15.40
CA GLU A 651 -22.64 -4.22 -14.83
C GLU A 651 -23.33 -3.03 -14.18
N GLU A 652 -24.38 -2.49 -14.80
CA GLU A 652 -25.14 -1.37 -14.26
C GLU A 652 -25.91 -1.68 -12.97
N ASP A 653 -26.27 -2.95 -12.75
CA ASP A 653 -27.02 -3.37 -11.57
C ASP A 653 -26.17 -3.18 -10.29
N PHE A 654 -24.83 -3.27 -10.41
CA PHE A 654 -23.88 -3.03 -9.31
C PHE A 654 -23.87 -1.58 -8.82
N LEU A 655 -24.42 -0.62 -9.59
CA LEU A 655 -24.46 0.79 -9.18
C LEU A 655 -25.43 1.03 -8.02
N TYR A 656 -26.68 0.58 -8.17
CA TYR A 656 -27.78 0.87 -7.24
C TYR A 656 -28.69 -0.33 -6.97
N ALA A 657 -29.09 -1.09 -7.99
CA ALA A 657 -30.12 -2.12 -7.84
C ALA A 657 -29.70 -3.23 -6.87
N LEU A 658 -28.49 -3.76 -7.07
CA LEU A 658 -27.88 -4.81 -6.24
C LEU A 658 -27.56 -4.31 -4.82
N PRO A 659 -26.77 -3.22 -4.63
CA PRO A 659 -26.49 -2.67 -3.30
C PRO A 659 -27.75 -2.30 -2.51
N ARG A 660 -28.75 -1.68 -3.14
CA ARG A 660 -30.01 -1.29 -2.47
C ARG A 660 -30.76 -2.51 -1.93
N SER A 661 -30.84 -3.56 -2.72
CA SER A 661 -31.51 -4.80 -2.32
C SER A 661 -30.75 -5.47 -1.17
N LEU A 662 -29.41 -5.50 -1.22
CA LEU A 662 -28.58 -6.03 -0.14
C LEU A 662 -28.73 -5.21 1.16
N ILE A 663 -28.71 -3.87 1.08
CA ILE A 663 -28.93 -2.96 2.22
C ILE A 663 -30.30 -3.23 2.86
N LEU A 664 -31.36 -3.32 2.06
CA LEU A 664 -32.71 -3.58 2.54
C LEU A 664 -32.82 -4.96 3.21
N GLY A 665 -32.18 -5.98 2.65
CA GLY A 665 -32.14 -7.34 3.20
C GLY A 665 -31.43 -7.41 4.55
N LEU A 666 -30.24 -6.81 4.65
CA LEU A 666 -29.45 -6.77 5.91
C LEU A 666 -30.16 -5.98 7.00
N PHE A 667 -30.81 -4.88 6.64
CA PHE A 667 -31.56 -4.05 7.57
C PHE A 667 -32.81 -4.75 8.13
N THR A 668 -33.59 -5.38 7.25
CA THR A 668 -34.77 -6.16 7.68
C THR A 668 -34.36 -7.38 8.51
N LEU A 669 -33.23 -8.01 8.20
CA LEU A 669 -32.65 -9.09 9.02
C LEU A 669 -32.24 -8.60 10.42
N PHE A 670 -31.57 -7.45 10.51
CA PHE A 670 -31.21 -6.85 11.79
C PHE A 670 -32.45 -6.51 12.63
N LEU A 671 -33.47 -5.93 12.01
CA LEU A 671 -34.74 -5.65 12.67
C LEU A 671 -35.41 -6.96 13.17
N SER A 672 -35.36 -8.03 12.37
CA SER A 672 -35.89 -9.34 12.75
C SER A 672 -35.18 -9.91 14.00
N ILE A 673 -33.85 -9.89 14.03
CA ILE A 673 -33.04 -10.42 15.16
C ILE A 673 -33.26 -9.62 16.44
N THR A 674 -33.32 -8.29 16.34
CA THR A 674 -33.57 -7.42 17.51
C THR A 674 -34.96 -7.63 18.09
N LEU A 675 -35.98 -7.71 17.24
CA LEU A 675 -37.36 -8.00 17.66
C LEU A 675 -37.50 -9.41 18.25
N MET A 676 -36.80 -10.41 17.69
CA MET A 676 -36.75 -11.75 18.25
C MET A 676 -36.15 -11.76 19.66
N THR A 677 -35.04 -11.04 19.86
CA THR A 677 -34.36 -10.96 21.17
C THR A 677 -35.26 -10.25 22.19
N LEU A 678 -36.03 -9.25 21.76
CA LEU A 678 -37.04 -8.58 22.59
C LEU A 678 -38.18 -9.53 22.97
N SER A 679 -38.70 -10.31 22.01
CA SER A 679 -39.72 -11.34 22.23
C SER A 679 -39.25 -12.39 23.25
N PHE A 680 -38.01 -12.88 23.10
CA PHE A 680 -37.40 -13.81 24.06
C PHE A 680 -37.28 -13.19 25.46
N SER A 681 -36.83 -11.95 25.55
CA SER A 681 -36.70 -11.24 26.83
C SER A 681 -38.06 -11.07 27.54
N ALA A 682 -39.12 -10.75 26.78
CA ALA A 682 -40.48 -10.67 27.29
C ALA A 682 -40.99 -12.04 27.79
N THR A 683 -40.68 -13.12 27.06
CA THR A 683 -41.02 -14.49 27.48
C THR A 683 -40.34 -14.87 28.80
N VAL A 684 -39.05 -14.60 28.96
CA VAL A 684 -38.33 -14.88 30.22
C VAL A 684 -38.91 -14.08 31.38
N TYR A 685 -39.30 -12.83 31.14
CA TYR A 685 -40.00 -12.01 32.14
C TYR A 685 -41.35 -12.60 32.56
N LEU A 686 -42.15 -13.07 31.60
CA LEU A 686 -43.45 -13.69 31.88
C LEU A 686 -43.31 -14.97 32.71
N VAL A 687 -42.33 -15.82 32.39
CA VAL A 687 -42.16 -17.13 33.04
C VAL A 687 -41.46 -17.02 34.39
N SER A 688 -40.42 -16.16 34.52
CA SER A 688 -39.54 -16.13 35.70
C SER A 688 -39.54 -14.79 36.46
N GLY A 689 -39.84 -13.68 35.76
CA GLY A 689 -39.69 -12.32 36.28
C GLY A 689 -40.67 -11.94 37.39
N GLN A 690 -41.89 -12.51 37.39
CA GLN A 690 -42.91 -12.19 38.41
C GLN A 690 -42.52 -12.63 39.84
N ARG A 691 -41.64 -13.64 39.99
CA ARG A 691 -41.19 -14.13 41.32
C ARG A 691 -39.78 -13.68 41.68
N LYS A 692 -38.91 -13.40 40.71
CA LYS A 692 -37.46 -13.15 40.93
C LYS A 692 -36.95 -12.08 39.97
N SER A 693 -37.13 -10.80 40.32
CA SER A 693 -36.73 -9.65 39.49
C SER A 693 -35.23 -9.62 39.16
N TYR A 694 -34.37 -10.22 39.99
CA TYR A 694 -32.93 -10.29 39.76
C TYR A 694 -32.53 -11.15 38.55
N VAL A 695 -33.41 -12.01 38.02
CA VAL A 695 -33.16 -12.83 36.82
C VAL A 695 -33.18 -11.99 35.53
N LEU A 696 -33.83 -10.82 35.54
CA LEU A 696 -33.86 -9.91 34.39
C LEU A 696 -32.49 -9.34 34.03
N VAL A 697 -31.63 -9.08 35.04
CA VAL A 697 -30.31 -8.46 34.82
C VAL A 697 -29.41 -9.34 33.96
N PRO A 698 -29.15 -10.62 34.29
CA PRO A 698 -28.33 -11.49 33.45
C PRO A 698 -28.95 -11.75 32.07
N VAL A 699 -30.28 -11.88 31.99
CA VAL A 699 -30.98 -12.09 30.70
C VAL A 699 -30.86 -10.87 29.80
N ALA A 700 -31.03 -9.66 30.33
CA ALA A 700 -30.82 -8.42 29.59
C ALA A 700 -29.36 -8.28 29.13
N THR A 701 -28.39 -8.61 29.99
CA THR A 701 -26.97 -8.56 29.60
C THR A 701 -26.63 -9.57 28.50
N LEU A 702 -27.17 -10.79 28.56
CA LEU A 702 -26.98 -11.80 27.52
C LEU A 702 -27.70 -11.45 26.22
N ALA A 703 -28.89 -10.84 26.30
CA ALA A 703 -29.65 -10.34 25.15
C ALA A 703 -28.92 -9.20 24.41
N CYS A 704 -28.14 -8.38 25.13
CA CYS A 704 -27.32 -7.34 24.50
C CYS A 704 -26.14 -7.90 23.70
N LEU A 705 -25.60 -9.07 24.04
CA LEU A 705 -24.39 -9.61 23.39
C LEU A 705 -24.59 -9.89 21.89
N PRO A 706 -25.64 -10.60 21.42
CA PRO A 706 -25.89 -10.81 20.00
C PRO A 706 -26.12 -9.50 19.23
N ILE A 707 -26.84 -8.55 19.83
CA ILE A 707 -27.14 -7.25 19.22
C ILE A 707 -25.84 -6.45 19.04
N ILE A 708 -25.01 -6.37 20.09
CA ILE A 708 -23.71 -5.70 20.05
C ILE A 708 -22.77 -6.40 19.06
N SER A 709 -22.73 -7.74 19.06
CA SER A 709 -21.90 -8.50 18.13
C SER A 709 -22.31 -8.26 16.67
N PHE A 710 -23.61 -8.26 16.38
CA PHE A 710 -24.12 -7.98 15.04
C PHE A 710 -23.80 -6.55 14.60
N VAL A 711 -24.00 -5.57 15.50
CA VAL A 711 -23.64 -4.18 15.23
C VAL A 711 -22.14 -4.07 14.96
N LEU A 712 -21.27 -4.66 15.78
CA LEU A 712 -19.82 -4.55 15.57
C LEU A 712 -19.36 -5.20 14.25
N MET A 713 -19.93 -6.34 13.87
CA MET A 713 -19.48 -7.11 12.70
C MET A 713 -20.14 -6.66 11.38
N GLN A 714 -21.44 -6.40 11.37
CA GLN A 714 -22.21 -6.16 10.13
C GLN A 714 -22.43 -4.67 9.86
N PHE A 715 -22.41 -3.82 10.88
CA PHE A 715 -22.57 -2.37 10.69
C PHE A 715 -21.47 -1.76 9.82
N PRO A 716 -20.17 -2.13 9.92
CA PRO A 716 -19.16 -1.60 9.02
C PRO A 716 -19.46 -1.87 7.54
N LEU A 717 -19.94 -3.07 7.22
CA LEU A 717 -20.34 -3.45 5.87
C LEU A 717 -21.57 -2.66 5.41
N LEU A 718 -22.61 -2.56 6.26
CA LEU A 718 -23.82 -1.81 5.95
C LEU A 718 -23.54 -0.32 5.77
N ALA A 719 -22.70 0.27 6.62
CA ALA A 719 -22.27 1.65 6.51
C ALA A 719 -21.44 1.89 5.25
N ALA A 720 -20.56 0.96 4.87
CA ALA A 720 -19.82 1.02 3.62
C ALA A 720 -20.76 0.97 2.41
N LEU A 721 -21.72 0.04 2.38
CA LEU A 721 -22.74 -0.07 1.32
C LEU A 721 -23.59 1.20 1.19
N ILE A 722 -24.10 1.74 2.31
CA ILE A 722 -24.92 2.96 2.31
C ILE A 722 -24.10 4.17 1.87
N SER A 723 -22.88 4.34 2.39
CA SER A 723 -22.03 5.47 2.03
C SER A 723 -21.51 5.39 0.59
N SER A 724 -21.26 4.19 0.06
CA SER A 724 -20.93 3.99 -1.35
C SER A 724 -22.13 4.30 -2.24
N THR A 725 -23.33 3.82 -1.89
CA THR A 725 -24.52 3.93 -2.74
C THR A 725 -25.15 5.32 -2.70
N TYR A 726 -25.26 5.93 -1.52
CA TYR A 726 -25.98 7.20 -1.30
C TYR A 726 -25.07 8.35 -0.85
N GLY A 727 -23.75 8.12 -0.83
CA GLY A 727 -22.78 9.14 -0.46
C GLY A 727 -22.67 10.27 -1.47
N ARG A 728 -21.75 11.19 -1.19
CA ARG A 728 -21.42 12.27 -2.13
C ARG A 728 -20.78 11.70 -3.40
N GLY A 729 -20.96 12.40 -4.51
CA GLY A 729 -20.22 12.17 -5.75
C GLY A 729 -18.71 12.13 -5.52
N ILE A 730 -18.00 11.51 -6.44
CA ILE A 730 -16.56 11.28 -6.37
C ILE A 730 -15.81 12.60 -6.53
N PHE A 731 -16.30 13.45 -7.45
CA PHE A 731 -15.71 14.75 -7.71
C PHE A 731 -16.48 15.85 -7.00
N GLY A 732 -15.76 16.71 -6.28
CA GLY A 732 -16.36 17.78 -5.50
C GLY A 732 -15.40 18.93 -5.29
N LYS A 733 -15.92 20.16 -5.39
CA LYS A 733 -15.14 21.37 -5.20
C LYS A 733 -14.73 21.49 -3.73
N LYS A 734 -13.43 21.38 -3.45
CA LYS A 734 -12.87 21.39 -2.09
C LYS A 734 -12.62 22.79 -1.55
N SER A 735 -12.39 23.75 -2.43
CA SER A 735 -12.07 25.13 -2.07
C SER A 735 -12.70 26.08 -3.09
N ASN A 736 -13.11 27.26 -2.63
CA ASN A 736 -13.49 28.36 -3.51
C ASN A 736 -12.29 29.23 -3.91
N ARG A 737 -11.09 28.92 -3.41
CA ARG A 737 -9.87 29.60 -3.84
C ARG A 737 -9.61 29.23 -5.30
N PRO A 738 -9.40 30.22 -6.18
CA PRO A 738 -8.99 29.92 -7.55
C PRO A 738 -7.66 29.17 -7.48
N PHE A 739 -7.65 27.98 -8.04
CA PHE A 739 -6.41 27.26 -8.30
C PHE A 739 -5.99 27.64 -9.71
N TYR A 740 -5.10 28.62 -9.79
CA TYR A 740 -4.60 29.19 -11.05
C TYR A 740 -5.65 29.89 -11.93
#